data_AF-A0AA38RXR1-F1
#
_entry.id   AF-A0AA38RXR1-F1
#
_cell.length_a   1.000
_cell.length_b   1.000
_cell.length_c   1.000
_cell.angle_alpha   90.00
_cell.angle_beta   90.00
_cell.angle_gamma   90.00
#
_symmetry.space_group_name_H-M   'P 1'
#
loop_
_entity.id
_entity.type
_entity.pdbx_description
1 polymer ?
#
loop_
_entity_poly.entity_id
_entity_poly.type
_entity_poly.pdbx_seq_one_letter_code
_entity_poly.pdbx_strand_id
1 'polypeptide(L)'
;MRSPLTALTLLLACGASLAEAKAVFAHFMVGNTESFALQDWKNEMQLAKDASIDAFALNMANDDDTNDVALPLAFSAAEALSFKLFFSFDYAGHGPWDKSVVTKLITKYRSSSAYFKEGQKPFVSTFEGPDNATDWQDIKKDTNCFFIPDWSSVGAQPAVKLGNGVADGLFSWDAWPKGPANMTTYPDASYYDFLGSKPYMMPVSPWFYTNLPGYEKNWLWRGDDLWFQRWQQVISLDRQPDYVQIISWNDYGESHYIGRLDDRQYTAFDEGRAPFNYVKGMPHDGWRETLPYYISMYKSGSAAITQERAVAWYRVNKNNACSDGGTTGNTASQLQYEYSPNAMMQDRVFYDVLLTSNAQVQVTIGGVTQQGTWDQEPHRGVGMYHGSVPIGSASGSVVVTVKRGSTTIATINGAAITSSCTNGQNNYNPWVGSARGPVISAVNTYGDVKQLSCVKGFGGYEFTGVCDFACANGYCPSAACTCLKKSDANPPKETGVMGYPLPGKSGSFLGLCSFDCNHGYCPNTVCGTTPNTGVVLNYSPFLPPACTGGSGSGAFQGLCDFGCHLGFCPIHYLESDDHGLCKFACEHGYCPPVCTKTVTENTCVASDGKYSYEDVPPGEIELWSNDGQKLDHSSDSSGDQYVTIVNLTPYRMVHTSSPTPYQFDEWDFGDIPSGRARKNKAAYDLGLNVGSFADTNGFANYKLEGTDKTFQIHVTSHMPDAYERRVVFDLGGMGMGWRELGFPGERVSVALIITGSEDYGYVNSLQLNNIAWMRSMYDVIKDRQLRHVVVPGSHDAALSKISDSGWLGLGTAANTQTQSLDHYNQLRVGVRYFDMRIVSIRGGDFWSAHINNPIAATPVGATGESLDDLILGINRFNADYPGEVIVWVIKYMTDLNTDHASSDARYWDANKVAEFYTQLERINNRCPPNLSNSLTFDKRPINQFMDANNGKGCVLLITDGTLRPDILKDRPGSSIYYLNEYFKTDDYWANQQYTADNANKQLDRLSTHKRDNTTSDAYFIMQWQVTPPAYELLEPLSLQLIANQETNPALYHYGVHNMTPDYFPTVILHDAVGLFHVSDLSFANYNPMMQTLVIGLNLYMVTQNCIVSSIKNPLAAAKAKAKTLGGSSTTPSSGFHTFSGVIFANGTILDEAPPGFCRTCTYNDTMAVHHPANGTLARRRWTRVAL
;
A
#
# COMPACT_ATOMS: atom_id res chain seq x y z
N MET A 1 30.11 -79.11 -15.39
CA MET A 1 29.84 -77.77 -15.95
C MET A 1 28.35 -77.49 -15.74
N ARG A 2 27.99 -76.51 -14.90
CA ARG A 2 26.60 -76.21 -14.47
C ARG A 2 26.29 -74.75 -14.83
N SER A 3 25.07 -74.50 -15.31
CA SER A 3 24.53 -73.18 -15.69
C SER A 3 23.09 -73.07 -15.16
N PRO A 4 22.62 -71.93 -14.59
CA PRO A 4 21.25 -71.85 -14.07
C PRO A 4 20.31 -70.98 -14.93
N LEU A 5 19.10 -71.52 -15.14
CA LEU A 5 17.87 -70.81 -15.49
C LEU A 5 17.28 -70.17 -14.23
N THR A 6 16.85 -68.91 -14.29
CA THR A 6 15.63 -68.43 -13.59
C THR A 6 15.18 -67.06 -14.11
N ALA A 7 13.85 -66.88 -14.12
CA ALA A 7 13.07 -65.63 -14.18
C ALA A 7 12.80 -64.97 -15.55
N LEU A 8 11.68 -65.36 -16.18
CA LEU A 8 10.92 -64.45 -17.05
C LEU A 8 9.43 -64.85 -17.05
N THR A 9 8.63 -64.26 -16.16
CA THR A 9 7.15 -64.16 -16.28
C THR A 9 6.59 -63.24 -15.18
N LEU A 10 6.48 -61.93 -15.47
CA LEU A 10 5.39 -61.04 -14.99
C LEU A 10 5.60 -59.64 -15.62
N LEU A 11 4.96 -59.39 -16.76
CA LEU A 11 4.89 -58.05 -17.36
C LEU A 11 3.68 -58.03 -18.30
N LEU A 12 2.48 -57.84 -17.74
CA LEU A 12 1.24 -57.41 -18.42
C LEU A 12 0.08 -57.38 -17.41
N ALA A 13 0.07 -56.37 -16.53
CA ALA A 13 -1.12 -55.89 -15.80
C ALA A 13 -0.81 -54.58 -15.06
N CYS A 14 -0.43 -53.53 -15.79
CA CYS A 14 -0.59 -52.14 -15.31
C CYS A 14 -1.21 -51.34 -16.45
N GLY A 15 -2.50 -51.59 -16.70
CA GLY A 15 -3.32 -50.56 -17.30
C GLY A 15 -3.35 -49.41 -16.30
N ALA A 16 -2.60 -48.35 -16.58
CA ALA A 16 -2.75 -47.10 -15.87
C ALA A 16 -4.17 -46.60 -16.12
N SER A 17 -5.06 -46.83 -15.15
CA SER A 17 -6.20 -45.96 -14.96
C SER A 17 -5.64 -44.54 -14.82
N LEU A 18 -5.95 -43.67 -15.78
CA LEU A 18 -5.74 -42.23 -15.65
C LEU A 18 -6.53 -41.80 -14.40
N ALA A 19 -5.84 -41.71 -13.26
CA ALA A 19 -6.39 -41.10 -12.07
C ALA A 19 -6.39 -39.59 -12.32
N GLU A 20 -7.59 -39.02 -12.48
CA GLU A 20 -7.83 -37.58 -12.50
C GLU A 20 -7.39 -37.02 -11.14
N ALA A 21 -6.26 -36.29 -11.10
CA ALA A 21 -5.58 -35.95 -9.86
C ALA A 21 -6.24 -34.73 -9.19
N LYS A 22 -7.28 -34.98 -8.40
CA LYS A 22 -7.91 -33.96 -7.54
C LYS A 22 -6.94 -33.40 -6.51
N ALA A 23 -6.90 -32.07 -6.36
CA ALA A 23 -6.10 -31.40 -5.33
C ALA A 23 -6.86 -30.25 -4.65
N VAL A 24 -6.45 -29.96 -3.41
CA VAL A 24 -7.00 -28.90 -2.57
C VAL A 24 -5.88 -27.96 -2.16
N PHE A 25 -6.07 -26.69 -2.47
CA PHE A 25 -5.12 -25.62 -2.19
C PHE A 25 -5.68 -24.66 -1.15
N ALA A 26 -4.83 -23.86 -0.52
CA ALA A 26 -5.26 -22.68 0.23
C ALA A 26 -4.57 -21.43 -0.29
N HIS A 27 -5.35 -20.37 -0.50
CA HIS A 27 -4.87 -19.05 -0.88
C HIS A 27 -4.03 -18.47 0.26
N PHE A 28 -2.82 -18.02 -0.05
CA PHE A 28 -1.87 -17.56 0.96
C PHE A 28 -1.30 -16.20 0.57
N MET A 29 -1.61 -15.18 1.37
CA MET A 29 -1.14 -13.80 1.18
C MET A 29 0.34 -13.72 1.58
N VAL A 30 1.22 -13.58 0.59
CA VAL A 30 2.67 -13.47 0.82
C VAL A 30 3.04 -12.14 1.46
N GLY A 31 2.38 -11.04 1.07
CA GLY A 31 2.61 -9.70 1.65
C GLY A 31 2.40 -9.64 3.16
N ASN A 32 1.59 -10.54 3.74
CA ASN A 32 1.39 -10.63 5.19
C ASN A 32 2.57 -11.28 5.94
N THR A 33 3.67 -11.65 5.27
CA THR A 33 4.75 -12.47 5.86
C THR A 33 6.11 -11.79 5.98
N GLU A 34 6.16 -10.46 5.92
CA GLU A 34 7.41 -9.67 6.03
C GLU A 34 8.30 -10.11 7.20
N SER A 35 7.70 -10.40 8.36
CA SER A 35 8.41 -10.81 9.58
C SER A 35 8.62 -12.33 9.75
N PHE A 36 8.23 -13.15 8.77
CA PHE A 36 8.32 -14.61 8.88
C PHE A 36 9.76 -15.10 8.76
N ALA A 37 10.15 -15.96 9.69
CA ALA A 37 11.34 -16.78 9.55
C ALA A 37 11.00 -18.14 8.89
N LEU A 38 12.03 -18.88 8.47
CA LEU A 38 11.89 -20.23 7.91
C LEU A 38 11.03 -21.17 8.78
N GLN A 39 11.11 -21.04 10.10
CA GLN A 39 10.34 -21.89 11.03
C GLN A 39 8.86 -21.53 11.05
N ASP A 40 8.50 -20.25 10.86
CA ASP A 40 7.11 -19.82 10.75
C ASP A 40 6.46 -20.47 9.52
N TRP A 41 7.12 -20.41 8.36
CA TRP A 41 6.70 -21.11 7.15
C TRP A 41 6.52 -22.62 7.35
N LYS A 42 7.46 -23.28 8.04
CA LYS A 42 7.34 -24.71 8.37
C LYS A 42 6.13 -25.00 9.25
N ASN A 43 5.85 -24.15 10.22
CA ASN A 43 4.71 -24.32 11.12
C ASN A 43 3.40 -24.21 10.34
N GLU A 44 3.23 -23.19 9.50
CA GLU A 44 2.03 -23.02 8.68
C GLU A 44 1.81 -24.18 7.72
N MET A 45 2.87 -24.62 7.02
CA MET A 45 2.79 -25.75 6.09
C MET A 45 2.51 -27.08 6.81
N GLN A 46 3.03 -27.28 8.01
CA GLN A 46 2.71 -28.46 8.81
C GLN A 46 1.22 -28.46 9.21
N LEU A 47 0.67 -27.32 9.64
CA LEU A 47 -0.75 -27.18 9.93
C LEU A 47 -1.61 -27.45 8.70
N ALA A 48 -1.20 -26.98 7.52
CA ALA A 48 -1.90 -27.25 6.27
C ALA A 48 -1.87 -28.74 5.90
N LYS A 49 -0.73 -29.42 6.07
CA LYS A 49 -0.61 -30.87 5.89
C LYS A 49 -1.50 -31.65 6.85
N ASP A 50 -1.53 -31.25 8.11
CA ASP A 50 -2.38 -31.87 9.13
C ASP A 50 -3.88 -31.71 8.79
N ALA A 51 -4.23 -30.61 8.11
CA ALA A 51 -5.55 -30.35 7.55
C ALA A 51 -5.82 -31.04 6.19
N SER A 52 -4.85 -31.81 5.65
CA SER A 52 -4.90 -32.49 4.35
C SER A 52 -4.94 -31.58 3.12
N ILE A 53 -4.49 -30.33 3.25
CA ILE A 53 -4.28 -29.41 2.12
C ILE A 53 -3.01 -29.83 1.37
N ASP A 54 -3.03 -29.79 0.04
CA ASP A 54 -1.92 -30.27 -0.80
C ASP A 54 -0.88 -29.18 -1.08
N ALA A 55 -1.32 -27.93 -1.27
CA ALA A 55 -0.44 -26.82 -1.59
C ALA A 55 -0.95 -25.46 -1.08
N PHE A 56 -0.03 -24.50 -0.96
CA PHE A 56 -0.41 -23.08 -0.92
C PHE A 56 -0.34 -22.45 -2.31
N ALA A 57 -1.38 -21.67 -2.64
CA ALA A 57 -1.39 -20.74 -3.75
C ALA A 57 -0.82 -19.42 -3.24
N LEU A 58 0.45 -19.14 -3.55
CA LEU A 58 1.16 -17.95 -3.08
C LEU A 58 0.67 -16.72 -3.85
N ASN A 59 -0.26 -15.97 -3.25
CA ASN A 59 -0.71 -14.69 -3.74
C ASN A 59 0.35 -13.61 -3.47
N MET A 60 0.78 -12.95 -4.53
CA MET A 60 1.87 -11.99 -4.51
C MET A 60 1.45 -10.75 -5.30
N ALA A 61 1.52 -9.57 -4.68
CA ALA A 61 1.38 -8.31 -5.38
C ALA A 61 2.65 -8.00 -6.19
N ASN A 62 2.46 -7.34 -7.34
CA ASN A 62 3.57 -6.84 -8.14
C ASN A 62 4.42 -5.85 -7.33
N ASP A 63 5.74 -5.86 -7.52
CA ASP A 63 6.66 -4.90 -6.89
C ASP A 63 6.57 -4.83 -5.34
N ASP A 64 6.13 -5.91 -4.69
CA ASP A 64 6.16 -6.05 -3.23
C ASP A 64 7.51 -6.66 -2.80
N ASP A 65 8.28 -5.88 -2.05
CA ASP A 65 9.61 -6.24 -1.52
C ASP A 65 9.59 -7.53 -0.68
N THR A 66 8.45 -7.87 -0.07
CA THR A 66 8.27 -9.09 0.70
C THR A 66 8.53 -10.34 -0.14
N ASN A 67 8.23 -10.30 -1.44
CA ASN A 67 8.40 -11.43 -2.35
C ASN A 67 9.86 -11.94 -2.40
N ASP A 68 10.83 -11.03 -2.39
CA ASP A 68 12.24 -11.39 -2.54
C ASP A 68 12.79 -12.14 -1.32
N VAL A 69 12.24 -11.86 -0.13
CA VAL A 69 12.61 -12.52 1.12
C VAL A 69 11.76 -13.76 1.38
N ALA A 70 10.45 -13.67 1.16
CA ALA A 70 9.49 -14.71 1.50
C ALA A 70 9.62 -15.95 0.60
N LEU A 71 9.79 -15.77 -0.72
CA LEU A 71 9.77 -16.89 -1.66
C LEU A 71 10.91 -17.90 -1.42
N PRO A 72 12.17 -17.50 -1.24
CA PRO A 72 13.23 -18.45 -0.89
C PRO A 72 12.96 -19.23 0.40
N LEU A 73 12.40 -18.56 1.42
CA LEU A 73 12.06 -19.19 2.71
C LEU A 73 10.90 -20.18 2.57
N ALA A 74 9.84 -19.79 1.87
CA ALA A 74 8.68 -20.63 1.62
C ALA A 74 9.08 -21.91 0.87
N PHE A 75 9.79 -21.80 -0.26
CA PHE A 75 10.24 -22.98 -1.01
C PHE A 75 11.17 -23.88 -0.20
N SER A 76 12.09 -23.30 0.59
CA SER A 76 12.97 -24.08 1.48
C SER A 76 12.19 -24.84 2.56
N ALA A 77 11.17 -24.21 3.16
CA ALA A 77 10.30 -24.85 4.14
C ALA A 77 9.47 -25.98 3.51
N ALA A 78 8.91 -25.72 2.33
CA ALA A 78 8.08 -26.68 1.61
C ALA A 78 8.86 -27.92 1.17
N GLU A 79 10.09 -27.74 0.67
CA GLU A 79 10.97 -28.87 0.33
C GLU A 79 11.30 -29.72 1.56
N ALA A 80 11.63 -29.07 2.69
CA ALA A 80 11.91 -29.76 3.95
C ALA A 80 10.72 -30.59 4.47
N LEU A 81 9.49 -30.16 4.18
CA LEU A 81 8.26 -30.84 4.60
C LEU A 81 7.61 -31.69 3.51
N SER A 82 8.18 -31.71 2.29
CA SER A 82 7.53 -32.27 1.10
C SER A 82 6.11 -31.70 0.86
N PHE A 83 5.89 -30.44 1.26
CA PHE A 83 4.66 -29.69 0.97
C PHE A 83 4.78 -29.02 -0.41
N LYS A 84 3.64 -28.65 -1.01
CA LYS A 84 3.65 -28.05 -2.35
C LYS A 84 3.30 -26.57 -2.32
N LEU A 85 3.83 -25.81 -3.28
CA LEU A 85 3.57 -24.39 -3.49
C LEU A 85 3.39 -24.13 -4.98
N PHE A 86 2.59 -23.13 -5.34
CA PHE A 86 2.58 -22.57 -6.68
C PHE A 86 2.27 -21.07 -6.63
N PHE A 87 2.63 -20.36 -7.70
CA PHE A 87 2.42 -18.93 -7.79
C PHE A 87 0.99 -18.58 -8.20
N SER A 88 0.42 -17.62 -7.47
CA SER A 88 -0.79 -16.89 -7.81
C SER A 88 -0.40 -15.41 -7.95
N PHE A 89 -0.19 -14.94 -9.17
CA PHE A 89 0.22 -13.55 -9.38
C PHE A 89 -0.99 -12.62 -9.22
N ASP A 90 -0.92 -11.69 -8.29
CA ASP A 90 -1.98 -10.71 -8.04
C ASP A 90 -1.81 -9.51 -8.98
N TYR A 91 -2.67 -9.44 -10.00
CA TYR A 91 -2.68 -8.35 -10.97
C TYR A 91 -3.50 -7.14 -10.50
N ALA A 92 -4.21 -7.24 -9.38
CA ALA A 92 -5.04 -6.19 -8.82
C ALA A 92 -4.36 -5.44 -7.66
N GLY A 93 -3.52 -6.11 -6.86
CA GLY A 93 -2.93 -5.60 -5.62
C GLY A 93 -2.08 -4.34 -5.82
N HIS A 94 -1.08 -4.39 -6.70
CA HIS A 94 -0.18 -3.26 -7.03
C HIS A 94 -0.10 -3.02 -8.56
N GLY A 95 -1.20 -3.29 -9.25
CA GLY A 95 -1.29 -3.20 -10.70
C GLY A 95 -0.71 -4.41 -11.45
N PRO A 96 -0.67 -4.35 -12.79
CA PRO A 96 -0.38 -5.51 -13.62
C PRO A 96 1.10 -5.91 -13.56
N TRP A 97 1.36 -7.22 -13.58
CA TRP A 97 2.71 -7.76 -13.61
C TRP A 97 3.36 -7.64 -14.99
N ASP A 98 4.64 -7.24 -15.01
CA ASP A 98 5.45 -7.33 -16.23
C ASP A 98 5.66 -8.80 -16.64
N LYS A 99 5.36 -9.10 -17.90
CA LYS A 99 5.48 -10.43 -18.50
C LYS A 99 6.85 -11.08 -18.27
N SER A 100 7.93 -10.31 -18.37
CA SER A 100 9.29 -10.83 -18.23
C SER A 100 9.58 -11.23 -16.77
N VAL A 101 9.03 -10.50 -15.80
CA VAL A 101 9.17 -10.80 -14.37
C VAL A 101 8.45 -12.10 -14.02
N VAL A 102 7.20 -12.25 -14.49
CA VAL A 102 6.42 -13.49 -14.31
C VAL A 102 7.16 -14.70 -14.88
N THR A 103 7.65 -14.60 -16.13
CA THR A 103 8.43 -15.67 -16.78
C THR A 103 9.70 -16.02 -16.01
N LYS A 104 10.42 -15.02 -15.49
CA LYS A 104 11.64 -15.22 -14.68
C LYS A 104 11.33 -15.96 -13.38
N LEU A 105 10.30 -15.55 -12.64
CA LEU A 105 9.93 -16.19 -11.37
C LEU A 105 9.51 -17.64 -11.57
N ILE A 106 8.62 -17.92 -12.53
CA ILE A 106 8.22 -19.30 -12.84
C ILE A 106 9.46 -20.13 -13.24
N THR A 107 10.33 -19.60 -14.09
CA THR A 107 11.55 -20.30 -14.52
C THR A 107 12.49 -20.60 -13.36
N LYS A 108 12.64 -19.68 -12.41
CA LYS A 108 13.50 -19.82 -11.23
C LYS A 108 13.04 -20.96 -10.32
N TYR A 109 11.75 -21.11 -10.08
CA TYR A 109 11.22 -22.03 -9.07
C TYR A 109 10.59 -23.32 -9.63
N ARG A 110 10.24 -23.41 -10.93
CA ARG A 110 9.58 -24.60 -11.52
C ARG A 110 10.36 -25.91 -11.38
N SER A 111 11.66 -25.85 -11.14
CA SER A 111 12.51 -27.04 -10.93
C SER A 111 12.51 -27.53 -9.48
N SER A 112 12.04 -26.72 -8.52
CA SER A 112 11.95 -27.12 -7.11
C SER A 112 11.08 -28.36 -6.94
N SER A 113 11.49 -29.23 -6.01
CA SER A 113 10.70 -30.41 -5.65
C SER A 113 9.40 -30.05 -4.91
N ALA A 114 9.31 -28.83 -4.37
CA ALA A 114 8.12 -28.30 -3.73
C ALA A 114 7.16 -27.59 -4.71
N TYR A 115 7.57 -27.30 -5.95
CA TYR A 115 6.66 -26.65 -6.90
C TYR A 115 5.55 -27.62 -7.34
N PHE A 116 4.27 -27.24 -7.18
CA PHE A 116 3.13 -28.04 -7.59
C PHE A 116 3.06 -28.13 -9.13
N LYS A 117 2.85 -29.32 -9.66
CA LYS A 117 2.86 -29.58 -11.11
C LYS A 117 1.65 -30.38 -11.52
N GLU A 118 1.05 -29.98 -12.63
CA GLU A 118 0.08 -30.79 -13.34
C GLU A 118 0.82 -31.65 -14.36
N GLY A 119 0.89 -32.95 -14.09
CA GLY A 119 1.81 -33.86 -14.77
C GLY A 119 3.27 -33.41 -14.62
N GLN A 120 3.84 -32.81 -15.68
CA GLN A 120 5.21 -32.26 -15.69
C GLN A 120 5.26 -30.73 -15.80
N LYS A 121 4.10 -30.07 -15.93
CA LYS A 121 4.01 -28.62 -16.14
C LYS A 121 3.88 -27.89 -14.80
N PRO A 122 4.65 -26.81 -14.55
CA PRO A 122 4.45 -26.00 -13.35
C PRO A 122 3.03 -25.41 -13.35
N PHE A 123 2.28 -25.61 -12.28
CA PHE A 123 0.96 -25.01 -12.11
C PHE A 123 1.10 -23.53 -11.75
N VAL A 124 0.30 -22.66 -12.36
CA VAL A 124 0.32 -21.21 -12.12
C VAL A 124 -1.10 -20.67 -12.16
N SER A 125 -1.42 -19.73 -11.29
CA SER A 125 -2.67 -18.97 -11.31
C SER A 125 -2.43 -17.46 -11.23
N THR A 126 -3.50 -16.70 -11.30
CA THR A 126 -3.55 -15.27 -10.99
C THR A 126 -4.72 -14.97 -10.07
N PHE A 127 -4.66 -13.83 -9.39
CA PHE A 127 -5.85 -13.10 -8.96
C PHE A 127 -6.08 -11.96 -9.97
N GLU A 128 -7.21 -12.01 -10.66
CA GLU A 128 -7.55 -11.11 -11.77
C GLU A 128 -6.46 -10.99 -12.86
N GLY A 129 -6.44 -9.88 -13.59
CA GLY A 129 -5.58 -9.63 -14.76
C GLY A 129 -6.12 -10.04 -16.14
N PRO A 130 -7.45 -9.98 -16.42
CA PRO A 130 -7.98 -10.36 -17.74
C PRO A 130 -7.44 -9.49 -18.89
N ASP A 131 -7.11 -8.23 -18.62
CA ASP A 131 -6.53 -7.30 -19.60
C ASP A 131 -5.12 -7.72 -20.06
N ASN A 132 -4.43 -8.52 -19.25
CA ASN A 132 -3.10 -9.07 -19.55
C ASN A 132 -3.17 -10.50 -20.11
N ALA A 133 -4.35 -11.03 -20.43
CA ALA A 133 -4.49 -12.41 -20.90
C ALA A 133 -3.65 -12.74 -22.15
N THR A 134 -3.35 -11.75 -23.01
CA THR A 134 -2.50 -11.97 -24.19
C THR A 134 -1.04 -12.25 -23.83
N ASP A 135 -0.53 -11.70 -22.73
CA ASP A 135 0.85 -11.92 -22.27
C ASP A 135 1.10 -13.40 -21.94
N TRP A 136 0.07 -14.07 -21.44
CA TRP A 136 0.13 -15.48 -21.07
C TRP A 136 0.37 -16.43 -22.24
N GLN A 137 0.15 -15.99 -23.49
CA GLN A 137 0.52 -16.79 -24.67
C GLN A 137 2.04 -17.01 -24.72
N ASP A 138 2.81 -15.95 -24.50
CA ASP A 138 4.27 -16.00 -24.48
C ASP A 138 4.78 -16.62 -23.17
N ILE A 139 4.20 -16.25 -22.01
CA ILE A 139 4.60 -16.82 -20.71
C ILE A 139 4.46 -18.35 -20.75
N LYS A 140 3.32 -18.87 -21.22
CA LYS A 140 3.11 -20.32 -21.34
C LYS A 140 4.07 -20.95 -22.33
N LYS A 141 4.34 -20.30 -23.45
CA LYS A 141 5.31 -20.79 -24.45
C LYS A 141 6.71 -20.92 -23.85
N ASP A 142 7.15 -19.94 -23.06
CA ASP A 142 8.50 -19.87 -22.50
C ASP A 142 8.68 -20.75 -21.26
N THR A 143 7.63 -20.85 -20.44
CA THR A 143 7.69 -21.57 -19.16
C THR A 143 7.14 -23.00 -19.22
N ASN A 144 6.34 -23.31 -20.26
CA ASN A 144 5.54 -24.53 -20.38
C ASN A 144 4.62 -24.77 -19.16
N CYS A 145 4.11 -23.70 -18.55
CA CYS A 145 3.22 -23.80 -17.39
C CYS A 145 1.81 -24.32 -17.74
N PHE A 146 1.16 -24.85 -16.72
CA PHE A 146 -0.26 -25.17 -16.71
C PHE A 146 -1.00 -24.04 -16.01
N PHE A 147 -1.82 -23.30 -16.75
CA PHE A 147 -2.30 -21.99 -16.33
C PHE A 147 -3.81 -22.00 -16.03
N ILE A 148 -4.17 -21.77 -14.77
CA ILE A 148 -5.55 -21.62 -14.28
C ILE A 148 -5.71 -20.25 -13.60
N PRO A 149 -6.01 -19.17 -14.34
CA PRO A 149 -6.25 -17.86 -13.76
C PRO A 149 -7.62 -17.76 -13.10
N ASP A 150 -7.72 -16.85 -12.12
CA ASP A 150 -9.00 -16.22 -11.79
C ASP A 150 -9.19 -14.98 -12.65
N TRP A 151 -10.25 -14.99 -13.46
CA TRP A 151 -10.73 -13.83 -14.24
C TRP A 151 -12.23 -13.65 -14.01
N SER A 152 -12.66 -13.78 -12.74
CA SER A 152 -14.07 -13.75 -12.38
C SER A 152 -14.74 -12.41 -12.70
N SER A 153 -13.98 -11.31 -12.71
CA SER A 153 -14.47 -9.97 -13.09
C SER A 153 -15.17 -9.90 -14.45
N VAL A 154 -14.78 -10.73 -15.43
CA VAL A 154 -15.42 -10.76 -16.76
C VAL A 154 -16.43 -11.90 -16.94
N GLY A 155 -16.55 -12.80 -15.94
CA GLY A 155 -17.36 -14.01 -15.99
C GLY A 155 -16.78 -15.14 -16.85
N ALA A 156 -17.30 -16.36 -16.65
CA ALA A 156 -16.74 -17.58 -17.24
C ALA A 156 -16.71 -17.62 -18.78
N GLN A 157 -17.79 -17.16 -19.44
CA GLN A 157 -17.91 -17.25 -20.91
C GLN A 157 -16.93 -16.31 -21.65
N PRO A 158 -16.75 -15.05 -21.25
CA PRO A 158 -15.67 -14.22 -21.80
C PRO A 158 -14.29 -14.73 -21.40
N ALA A 159 -14.08 -15.10 -20.13
CA ALA A 159 -12.79 -15.53 -19.60
C ALA A 159 -12.16 -16.69 -20.39
N VAL A 160 -12.94 -17.72 -20.77
CA VAL A 160 -12.39 -18.89 -21.49
C VAL A 160 -11.87 -18.55 -22.90
N LYS A 161 -12.27 -17.40 -23.46
CA LYS A 161 -11.86 -16.92 -24.80
C LYS A 161 -10.68 -15.96 -24.76
N LEU A 162 -10.39 -15.36 -23.60
CA LEU A 162 -9.31 -14.38 -23.45
C LEU A 162 -7.95 -14.98 -23.83
N GLY A 163 -7.06 -14.12 -24.34
CA GLY A 163 -5.76 -14.55 -24.84
C GLY A 163 -5.85 -15.63 -25.91
N ASN A 164 -6.88 -15.63 -26.76
CA ASN A 164 -7.14 -16.70 -27.74
C ASN A 164 -7.30 -18.10 -27.08
N GLY A 165 -7.96 -18.16 -25.93
CA GLY A 165 -8.20 -19.39 -25.18
C GLY A 165 -6.97 -19.95 -24.47
N VAL A 166 -6.05 -19.08 -24.06
CA VAL A 166 -4.73 -19.42 -23.47
C VAL A 166 -4.82 -20.20 -22.16
N ALA A 167 -5.86 -19.96 -21.36
CA ALA A 167 -6.03 -20.62 -20.06
C ALA A 167 -6.28 -22.13 -20.24
N ASP A 168 -5.59 -22.97 -19.45
CA ASP A 168 -5.80 -24.42 -19.45
C ASP A 168 -7.04 -24.82 -18.65
N GLY A 169 -7.44 -23.99 -17.69
CA GLY A 169 -8.66 -24.08 -16.88
C GLY A 169 -8.99 -22.69 -16.32
N LEU A 170 -10.04 -22.58 -15.51
CA LEU A 170 -10.35 -21.32 -14.81
C LEU A 170 -10.60 -21.56 -13.33
N PHE A 171 -10.20 -20.59 -12.52
CA PHE A 171 -10.58 -20.44 -11.13
C PHE A 171 -11.72 -19.42 -11.04
N SER A 172 -12.64 -19.63 -10.09
CA SER A 172 -13.66 -18.63 -9.73
C SER A 172 -13.37 -18.05 -8.36
N TRP A 173 -13.61 -16.75 -8.17
CA TRP A 173 -13.57 -16.07 -6.88
C TRP A 173 -14.94 -15.99 -6.19
N ASP A 174 -16.01 -16.50 -6.84
CA ASP A 174 -17.39 -16.43 -6.32
C ASP A 174 -17.64 -17.51 -5.24
N ALA A 175 -17.11 -17.27 -4.04
CA ALA A 175 -17.13 -18.23 -2.93
C ALA A 175 -18.31 -18.04 -1.96
N TRP A 176 -19.04 -16.94 -2.06
CA TRP A 176 -20.01 -16.49 -1.06
C TRP A 176 -21.40 -16.24 -1.65
N PRO A 177 -22.48 -16.46 -0.87
CA PRO A 177 -23.83 -16.20 -1.34
C PRO A 177 -24.11 -14.71 -1.49
N LYS A 178 -24.98 -14.39 -2.45
CA LYS A 178 -25.48 -13.03 -2.68
C LYS A 178 -26.73 -12.79 -1.82
N GLY A 179 -26.65 -11.78 -0.96
CA GLY A 179 -27.76 -11.40 -0.08
C GLY A 179 -28.05 -12.46 1.00
N PRO A 180 -29.28 -12.52 1.55
CA PRO A 180 -29.61 -13.46 2.63
C PRO A 180 -29.76 -14.92 2.17
N ALA A 181 -29.59 -15.21 0.88
CA ALA A 181 -29.76 -16.54 0.31
C ALA A 181 -28.65 -17.51 0.75
N ASN A 182 -28.88 -18.81 0.54
CA ASN A 182 -27.85 -19.84 0.68
C ASN A 182 -26.97 -19.88 -0.57
N MET A 183 -25.74 -20.38 -0.42
CA MET A 183 -24.80 -20.51 -1.55
C MET A 183 -25.31 -21.54 -2.55
N THR A 184 -25.26 -21.24 -3.84
CA THR A 184 -25.73 -22.14 -4.91
C THR A 184 -24.58 -22.64 -5.78
N THR A 185 -24.85 -23.64 -6.61
CA THR A 185 -23.88 -24.17 -7.59
C THR A 185 -24.05 -23.59 -9.00
N TYR A 186 -24.87 -22.55 -9.16
CA TYR A 186 -25.16 -21.98 -10.49
C TYR A 186 -23.95 -21.32 -11.14
N PRO A 187 -23.12 -20.55 -10.42
CA PRO A 187 -21.86 -20.06 -10.97
C PRO A 187 -20.97 -21.24 -11.40
N ASP A 188 -20.80 -22.26 -10.54
CA ASP A 188 -19.96 -23.44 -10.84
C ASP A 188 -20.41 -24.17 -12.11
N ALA A 189 -21.72 -24.39 -12.26
CA ALA A 189 -22.31 -25.00 -13.45
C ALA A 189 -21.96 -24.22 -14.73
N SER A 190 -21.98 -22.88 -14.66
CA SER A 190 -21.59 -22.05 -15.80
C SER A 190 -20.11 -22.23 -16.19
N TYR A 191 -19.21 -22.38 -15.22
CA TYR A 191 -17.80 -22.67 -15.52
C TYR A 191 -17.67 -24.03 -16.21
N TYR A 192 -18.35 -25.08 -15.74
CA TYR A 192 -18.32 -26.38 -16.40
C TYR A 192 -18.84 -26.34 -17.84
N ASP A 193 -19.93 -25.61 -18.08
CA ASP A 193 -20.52 -25.47 -19.42
C ASP A 193 -19.55 -24.79 -20.40
N PHE A 194 -18.93 -23.68 -19.98
CA PHE A 194 -18.04 -22.92 -20.86
C PHE A 194 -16.62 -23.49 -20.99
N LEU A 195 -16.12 -24.16 -19.96
CA LEU A 195 -14.81 -24.83 -20.00
C LEU A 195 -14.84 -26.13 -20.81
N GLY A 196 -16.01 -26.75 -20.97
CA GLY A 196 -16.13 -28.06 -21.60
C GLY A 196 -15.26 -29.07 -20.85
N SER A 197 -14.23 -29.63 -21.51
CA SER A 197 -13.30 -30.58 -20.89
C SER A 197 -12.13 -29.96 -20.15
N LYS A 198 -11.97 -28.62 -20.16
CA LYS A 198 -10.91 -27.95 -19.37
C LYS A 198 -11.23 -28.04 -17.87
N PRO A 199 -10.22 -28.13 -16.99
CA PRO A 199 -10.44 -28.21 -15.55
C PRO A 199 -11.00 -26.93 -14.95
N TYR A 200 -11.79 -27.11 -13.91
CA TYR A 200 -12.35 -26.04 -13.08
C TYR A 200 -11.74 -26.10 -11.68
N MET A 201 -11.28 -24.95 -11.18
CA MET A 201 -10.89 -24.77 -9.78
C MET A 201 -12.03 -24.07 -9.04
N MET A 202 -12.64 -24.77 -8.09
CA MET A 202 -13.81 -24.29 -7.35
C MET A 202 -13.39 -23.56 -6.06
N PRO A 203 -13.94 -22.36 -5.77
CA PRO A 203 -13.64 -21.65 -4.53
C PRO A 203 -14.44 -22.19 -3.35
N VAL A 204 -13.80 -22.25 -2.18
CA VAL A 204 -14.44 -22.58 -0.90
C VAL A 204 -13.97 -21.58 0.15
N SER A 205 -14.89 -20.92 0.86
CA SER A 205 -14.56 -19.97 1.91
C SER A 205 -15.50 -20.15 3.10
N PRO A 206 -15.05 -19.99 4.36
CA PRO A 206 -15.93 -20.12 5.51
C PRO A 206 -16.76 -18.86 5.79
N TRP A 207 -16.21 -17.68 5.51
CA TRP A 207 -16.77 -16.39 5.94
C TRP A 207 -16.26 -15.25 5.05
N PHE A 208 -16.84 -14.05 5.15
CA PHE A 208 -16.25 -12.82 4.61
C PHE A 208 -16.76 -11.60 5.38
N TYR A 209 -15.85 -10.77 5.86
CA TYR A 209 -16.16 -9.45 6.40
C TYR A 209 -14.92 -8.57 6.30
N THR A 210 -15.09 -7.37 5.76
CA THR A 210 -14.03 -6.37 5.68
C THR A 210 -14.56 -4.99 6.06
N ASN A 211 -13.75 -4.22 6.78
CA ASN A 211 -13.95 -2.79 7.01
C ASN A 211 -12.58 -2.11 6.98
N LEU A 212 -12.10 -1.92 5.75
CA LEU A 212 -10.80 -1.34 5.40
C LEU A 212 -11.00 -0.14 4.44
N PRO A 213 -11.42 1.03 4.96
CA PRO A 213 -11.62 2.24 4.15
C PRO A 213 -10.38 2.75 3.40
N GLY A 214 -9.18 2.34 3.79
CA GLY A 214 -7.92 2.55 3.05
C GLY A 214 -7.95 1.93 1.65
N TYR A 215 -8.67 0.82 1.48
CA TYR A 215 -8.81 0.10 0.22
C TYR A 215 -10.20 0.25 -0.42
N GLU A 216 -11.00 1.22 0.05
CA GLU A 216 -12.40 1.39 -0.37
C GLU A 216 -13.27 0.14 -0.11
N LYS A 217 -12.96 -0.63 0.95
CA LYS A 217 -13.69 -1.85 1.30
C LYS A 217 -14.44 -1.73 2.63
N ASN A 218 -15.76 -1.92 2.62
CA ASN A 218 -16.58 -2.02 3.84
C ASN A 218 -17.88 -2.80 3.59
N TRP A 219 -17.78 -4.12 3.51
CA TRP A 219 -18.95 -4.98 3.29
C TRP A 219 -18.75 -6.39 3.86
N LEU A 220 -19.83 -7.18 3.86
CA LEU A 220 -19.81 -8.60 4.17
C LEU A 220 -20.62 -9.43 3.17
N TRP A 221 -20.30 -10.72 3.09
CA TRP A 221 -21.22 -11.73 2.54
C TRP A 221 -21.63 -12.71 3.63
N ARG A 222 -22.78 -13.36 3.45
CA ARG A 222 -23.34 -14.24 4.48
C ARG A 222 -22.51 -15.53 4.61
N GLY A 223 -21.87 -15.71 5.77
CA GLY A 223 -21.05 -16.89 6.07
C GLY A 223 -21.73 -17.96 6.96
N ASP A 224 -22.92 -17.69 7.49
CA ASP A 224 -23.66 -18.49 8.49
C ASP A 224 -23.50 -20.02 8.36
N ASP A 225 -24.06 -20.62 7.30
CA ASP A 225 -24.03 -22.06 7.02
C ASP A 225 -23.00 -22.42 5.92
N LEU A 226 -22.24 -21.42 5.47
CA LEU A 226 -21.51 -21.45 4.20
C LEU A 226 -20.47 -22.57 4.16
N TRP A 227 -19.67 -22.68 5.22
CA TRP A 227 -18.58 -23.67 5.29
C TRP A 227 -19.09 -25.10 5.08
N PHE A 228 -20.14 -25.49 5.81
CA PHE A 228 -20.76 -26.80 5.66
C PHE A 228 -21.37 -26.96 4.26
N GLN A 229 -22.19 -26.00 3.83
CA GLN A 229 -22.91 -26.08 2.56
C GLN A 229 -21.96 -26.20 1.36
N ARG A 230 -20.90 -25.40 1.34
CA ARG A 230 -19.95 -25.36 0.22
C ARG A 230 -19.15 -26.65 0.11
N TRP A 231 -18.74 -27.25 1.22
CA TRP A 231 -18.11 -28.58 1.21
C TRP A 231 -19.07 -29.69 0.78
N GLN A 232 -20.34 -29.64 1.19
CA GLN A 232 -21.34 -30.57 0.67
C GLN A 232 -21.53 -30.43 -0.84
N GLN A 233 -21.50 -29.20 -1.39
CA GLN A 233 -21.57 -28.96 -2.83
C GLN A 233 -20.37 -29.56 -3.56
N VAL A 234 -19.14 -29.30 -3.10
CA VAL A 234 -17.91 -29.90 -3.66
C VAL A 234 -18.01 -31.43 -3.74
N ILE A 235 -18.58 -32.07 -2.71
CA ILE A 235 -18.71 -33.53 -2.64
C ILE A 235 -19.88 -34.03 -3.51
N SER A 236 -20.98 -33.29 -3.58
CA SER A 236 -22.24 -33.76 -4.16
C SER A 236 -22.49 -33.35 -5.61
N LEU A 237 -21.69 -32.45 -6.19
CA LEU A 237 -21.78 -32.13 -7.61
C LEU A 237 -21.67 -33.38 -8.50
N ASP A 238 -22.47 -33.44 -9.56
CA ASP A 238 -22.47 -34.55 -10.52
C ASP A 238 -21.12 -34.62 -11.25
N ARG A 239 -20.60 -33.46 -11.63
CA ARG A 239 -19.20 -33.25 -12.00
C ARG A 239 -18.49 -32.55 -10.84
N GLN A 240 -17.76 -33.32 -10.05
CA GLN A 240 -16.93 -32.76 -8.99
C GLN A 240 -15.79 -31.92 -9.60
N PRO A 241 -15.35 -30.84 -8.94
CA PRO A 241 -14.31 -29.98 -9.50
C PRO A 241 -12.98 -30.71 -9.57
N ASP A 242 -12.14 -30.32 -10.52
CA ASP A 242 -10.78 -30.85 -10.70
C ASP A 242 -9.87 -30.38 -9.57
N TYR A 243 -10.05 -29.13 -9.15
CA TYR A 243 -9.31 -28.52 -8.03
C TYR A 243 -10.26 -27.76 -7.11
N VAL A 244 -9.87 -27.65 -5.84
CA VAL A 244 -10.53 -26.77 -4.87
C VAL A 244 -9.49 -25.80 -4.33
N GLN A 245 -9.81 -24.51 -4.28
CA GLN A 245 -9.00 -23.53 -3.56
C GLN A 245 -9.79 -22.94 -2.40
N ILE A 246 -9.24 -23.09 -1.20
CA ILE A 246 -9.76 -22.45 0.01
C ILE A 246 -9.33 -20.99 0.03
N ILE A 247 -10.29 -20.08 0.18
CA ILE A 247 -10.10 -18.64 0.33
C ILE A 247 -10.46 -18.31 1.79
N SER A 248 -9.48 -18.13 2.69
CA SER A 248 -8.02 -18.19 2.51
C SER A 248 -7.32 -18.82 3.71
N TRP A 249 -5.99 -18.96 3.64
CA TRP A 249 -5.17 -19.34 4.79
C TRP A 249 -4.95 -18.16 5.74
N ASN A 250 -4.52 -16.99 5.28
CA ASN A 250 -4.05 -15.89 6.13
C ASN A 250 -4.46 -14.49 5.64
N ASP A 251 -5.58 -14.35 4.92
CA ASP A 251 -6.14 -13.02 4.65
C ASP A 251 -7.02 -12.57 5.83
N TYR A 252 -6.38 -11.89 6.77
CA TYR A 252 -7.04 -11.37 7.97
C TYR A 252 -7.92 -10.15 7.69
N GLY A 253 -7.56 -9.34 6.69
CA GLY A 253 -8.27 -8.11 6.34
C GLY A 253 -9.69 -8.37 5.80
N GLU A 254 -9.94 -9.55 5.24
CA GLU A 254 -11.25 -9.95 4.71
C GLU A 254 -11.97 -11.02 5.55
N SER A 255 -11.42 -11.36 6.73
CA SER A 255 -12.02 -12.28 7.72
C SER A 255 -12.34 -13.69 7.20
N HIS A 256 -11.65 -14.17 6.17
CA HIS A 256 -11.87 -15.50 5.59
C HIS A 256 -10.73 -16.49 5.82
N TYR A 257 -9.79 -16.14 6.69
CA TYR A 257 -8.64 -16.96 7.08
C TYR A 257 -9.06 -18.24 7.81
N ILE A 258 -8.32 -19.34 7.56
CA ILE A 258 -8.37 -20.56 8.39
C ILE A 258 -7.04 -20.84 9.08
N GLY A 259 -6.08 -19.92 8.94
CA GLY A 259 -4.78 -19.87 9.59
C GLY A 259 -4.89 -19.64 11.10
N ARG A 260 -3.77 -19.80 11.81
CA ARG A 260 -3.75 -19.37 13.23
C ARG A 260 -3.72 -17.84 13.29
N LEU A 261 -4.16 -17.27 14.40
CA LEU A 261 -3.92 -15.86 14.69
C LEU A 261 -2.41 -15.62 14.91
N ASP A 262 -1.88 -14.57 14.28
CA ASP A 262 -0.50 -14.10 14.46
C ASP A 262 -0.49 -12.60 14.25
N ASP A 263 -0.33 -11.84 15.34
CA ASP A 263 -0.44 -10.39 15.34
C ASP A 263 0.60 -9.71 14.42
N ARG A 264 1.68 -10.42 14.07
CA ARG A 264 2.70 -9.94 13.13
C ARG A 264 2.23 -9.87 11.66
N GLN A 265 1.05 -10.41 11.36
CA GLN A 265 0.47 -10.46 10.01
C GLN A 265 -0.71 -9.50 9.83
N TYR A 266 -0.89 -8.53 10.73
CA TYR A 266 -2.06 -7.64 10.76
C TYR A 266 -1.82 -6.27 10.10
N THR A 267 -0.79 -6.14 9.28
CA THR A 267 -0.44 -4.87 8.59
C THR A 267 -1.62 -4.29 7.78
N ALA A 268 -2.44 -5.16 7.19
CA ALA A 268 -3.63 -4.76 6.43
C ALA A 268 -4.64 -3.92 7.21
N PHE A 269 -4.67 -3.99 8.55
CA PHE A 269 -5.57 -3.17 9.37
C PHE A 269 -5.10 -1.72 9.48
N ASP A 270 -3.78 -1.51 9.52
CA ASP A 270 -3.19 -0.17 9.62
C ASP A 270 -3.20 0.50 8.24
N GLU A 271 -2.72 -0.20 7.20
CA GLU A 271 -2.77 0.27 5.81
C GLU A 271 -4.20 0.47 5.30
N GLY A 272 -5.07 -0.49 5.59
CA GLY A 272 -6.48 -0.44 5.27
C GLY A 272 -7.29 0.53 6.13
N ARG A 273 -6.66 1.23 7.09
CA ARG A 273 -7.30 2.22 7.99
C ARG A 273 -8.55 1.68 8.69
N ALA A 274 -8.48 0.44 9.18
CA ALA A 274 -9.59 -0.20 9.86
C ALA A 274 -10.02 0.61 11.09
N PRO A 275 -11.33 0.75 11.38
CA PRO A 275 -11.78 1.47 12.57
C PRO A 275 -11.37 0.78 13.87
N PHE A 276 -11.13 -0.53 13.82
CA PHE A 276 -10.52 -1.35 14.86
C PHE A 276 -10.08 -2.68 14.23
N ASN A 277 -9.14 -3.38 14.86
CA ASN A 277 -8.77 -4.73 14.43
C ASN A 277 -9.84 -5.74 14.87
N TYR A 278 -10.70 -6.14 13.93
CA TYR A 278 -11.80 -7.10 14.14
C TYR A 278 -11.37 -8.57 14.21
N VAL A 279 -10.07 -8.86 14.07
CA VAL A 279 -9.49 -10.22 14.13
C VAL A 279 -8.93 -10.56 15.51
N LYS A 280 -8.59 -9.56 16.33
CA LYS A 280 -8.09 -9.79 17.70
C LYS A 280 -9.07 -10.62 18.52
N GLY A 281 -8.63 -11.81 18.95
CA GLY A 281 -9.42 -12.74 19.75
C GLY A 281 -10.50 -13.51 18.96
N MET A 282 -10.45 -13.52 17.63
CA MET A 282 -11.37 -14.24 16.74
C MET A 282 -10.67 -15.39 16.02
N PRO A 283 -10.36 -16.51 16.70
CA PRO A 283 -9.73 -17.66 16.06
C PRO A 283 -10.66 -18.29 15.02
N HIS A 284 -10.11 -18.69 13.86
CA HIS A 284 -10.81 -19.39 12.77
C HIS A 284 -10.23 -20.78 12.48
N ASP A 285 -9.14 -21.15 13.14
CA ASP A 285 -8.44 -22.42 12.96
C ASP A 285 -9.29 -23.66 13.28
N GLY A 286 -10.36 -23.50 14.06
CA GLY A 286 -11.34 -24.54 14.31
C GLY A 286 -11.97 -25.11 13.03
N TRP A 287 -12.14 -24.31 11.96
CA TRP A 287 -12.67 -24.81 10.68
C TRP A 287 -11.74 -25.82 9.99
N ARG A 288 -10.43 -25.83 10.33
CA ARG A 288 -9.49 -26.85 9.81
C ARG A 288 -9.75 -28.24 10.36
N GLU A 289 -10.41 -28.36 11.51
CA GLU A 289 -10.63 -29.66 12.16
C GLU A 289 -11.46 -30.63 11.33
N THR A 290 -12.33 -30.12 10.46
CA THR A 290 -13.21 -30.92 9.61
C THR A 290 -12.66 -31.15 8.21
N LEU A 291 -11.61 -30.44 7.81
CA LEU A 291 -11.03 -30.52 6.46
C LEU A 291 -10.54 -31.92 6.09
N PRO A 292 -9.83 -32.69 6.94
CA PRO A 292 -9.40 -34.04 6.56
C PRO A 292 -10.56 -34.96 6.14
N TYR A 293 -11.72 -34.82 6.78
CA TYR A 293 -12.92 -35.55 6.40
C TYR A 293 -13.44 -35.08 5.04
N TYR A 294 -13.67 -33.78 4.87
CA TYR A 294 -14.22 -33.24 3.63
C TYR A 294 -13.32 -33.50 2.42
N ILE A 295 -12.01 -33.31 2.58
CA ILE A 295 -11.02 -33.55 1.52
C ILE A 295 -10.95 -35.05 1.17
N SER A 296 -11.01 -35.94 2.16
CA SER A 296 -11.08 -37.38 1.90
C SER A 296 -12.34 -37.76 1.13
N MET A 297 -13.50 -37.24 1.53
CA MET A 297 -14.77 -37.45 0.83
C MET A 297 -14.71 -36.93 -0.62
N TYR A 298 -14.14 -35.75 -0.83
CA TYR A 298 -13.97 -35.16 -2.16
C TYR A 298 -13.05 -36.00 -3.05
N LYS A 299 -11.87 -36.39 -2.54
CA LYS A 299 -10.87 -37.11 -3.34
C LYS A 299 -11.24 -38.56 -3.61
N SER A 300 -11.80 -39.25 -2.62
CA SER A 300 -11.99 -40.71 -2.66
C SER A 300 -13.44 -41.18 -2.57
N GLY A 301 -14.40 -40.28 -2.32
CA GLY A 301 -15.80 -40.63 -2.10
C GLY A 301 -16.11 -41.25 -0.73
N SER A 302 -15.10 -41.43 0.13
CA SER A 302 -15.24 -41.99 1.48
C SER A 302 -14.24 -41.38 2.47
N ALA A 303 -14.45 -41.59 3.77
CA ALA A 303 -13.53 -41.14 4.81
C ALA A 303 -13.51 -42.12 5.99
N ALA A 304 -12.34 -42.21 6.64
CA ALA A 304 -12.16 -42.96 7.87
C ALA A 304 -12.13 -41.99 9.06
N ILE A 305 -13.02 -42.19 10.03
CA ILE A 305 -13.10 -41.38 11.25
C ILE A 305 -12.35 -42.11 12.36
N THR A 306 -11.21 -41.55 12.78
CA THR A 306 -10.39 -42.06 13.90
C THR A 306 -10.54 -41.22 15.16
N GLN A 307 -11.24 -40.09 15.07
CA GLN A 307 -11.51 -39.21 16.19
C GLN A 307 -12.75 -38.37 15.88
N GLU A 308 -13.70 -38.34 16.80
CA GLU A 308 -14.88 -37.47 16.69
C GLU A 308 -14.49 -36.02 17.00
N ARG A 309 -15.09 -35.06 16.30
CA ARG A 309 -14.70 -33.65 16.37
C ARG A 309 -15.93 -32.76 16.41
N ALA A 310 -15.86 -31.65 17.13
CA ALA A 310 -16.87 -30.62 17.15
C ALA A 310 -16.22 -29.28 16.78
N VAL A 311 -16.90 -28.50 15.94
CA VAL A 311 -16.55 -27.13 15.59
C VAL A 311 -17.79 -26.28 15.80
N ALA A 312 -17.65 -25.08 16.36
CA ALA A 312 -18.76 -24.15 16.54
C ALA A 312 -18.32 -22.73 16.25
N TRP A 313 -19.21 -21.93 15.67
CA TRP A 313 -18.95 -20.53 15.36
C TRP A 313 -20.19 -19.66 15.55
N TYR A 314 -19.94 -18.39 15.87
CA TYR A 314 -20.95 -17.37 16.07
C TYR A 314 -20.28 -15.99 16.10
N ARG A 315 -21.07 -14.95 15.84
CA ARG A 315 -20.62 -13.57 16.08
C ARG A 315 -20.71 -13.24 17.56
N VAL A 316 -19.67 -12.60 18.10
CA VAL A 316 -19.66 -12.16 19.50
C VAL A 316 -20.62 -11.00 19.74
N ASN A 317 -20.91 -10.21 18.70
CA ASN A 317 -21.93 -9.18 18.71
C ASN A 317 -23.16 -9.66 17.91
N LYS A 318 -24.34 -9.47 18.50
CA LYS A 318 -25.62 -9.72 17.83
C LYS A 318 -25.91 -8.65 16.79
N ASN A 319 -26.83 -8.93 15.87
CA ASN A 319 -27.40 -7.89 15.02
C ASN A 319 -27.95 -6.74 15.88
N ASN A 320 -27.70 -5.51 15.45
CA ASN A 320 -28.10 -4.28 16.13
C ASN A 320 -27.56 -4.11 17.57
N ALA A 321 -26.55 -4.89 18.00
CA ALA A 321 -25.91 -4.64 19.29
C ALA A 321 -25.27 -3.24 19.32
N CYS A 322 -24.68 -2.83 18.21
CA CYS A 322 -24.02 -1.54 18.01
C CYS A 322 -24.24 -1.02 16.58
N SER A 323 -23.60 0.11 16.23
CA SER A 323 -23.62 0.61 14.85
C SER A 323 -23.01 -0.42 13.90
N ASP A 324 -23.55 -0.52 12.68
CA ASP A 324 -22.95 -1.32 11.62
C ASP A 324 -21.68 -0.69 11.02
N GLY A 325 -21.29 0.53 11.45
CA GLY A 325 -20.08 1.19 10.98
C GLY A 325 -20.10 1.51 9.48
N GLY A 326 -21.29 1.59 8.87
CA GLY A 326 -21.46 1.74 7.43
C GLY A 326 -21.16 0.47 6.62
N THR A 327 -20.93 -0.68 7.28
CA THR A 327 -20.78 -1.97 6.61
C THR A 327 -22.09 -2.32 5.91
N THR A 328 -22.01 -2.65 4.63
CA THR A 328 -23.13 -3.20 3.85
C THR A 328 -23.06 -4.72 3.81
N GLY A 329 -24.21 -5.37 3.65
CA GLY A 329 -24.26 -6.75 3.18
C GLY A 329 -24.30 -6.74 1.65
N ASN A 330 -23.36 -7.41 0.99
CA ASN A 330 -22.98 -7.20 -0.42
C ASN A 330 -22.45 -5.77 -0.70
N THR A 331 -21.96 -5.53 -1.92
CA THR A 331 -21.44 -4.20 -2.33
C THR A 331 -21.92 -3.77 -3.72
N ALA A 332 -22.33 -2.52 -3.84
CA ALA A 332 -22.67 -1.89 -5.12
C ALA A 332 -21.46 -1.78 -6.06
N SER A 333 -20.24 -1.75 -5.54
CA SER A 333 -19.01 -1.73 -6.35
C SER A 333 -18.83 -3.01 -7.19
N GLN A 334 -19.49 -4.11 -6.81
CA GLN A 334 -19.58 -5.34 -7.58
C GLN A 334 -20.93 -5.50 -8.29
N LEU A 335 -21.68 -4.40 -8.46
CA LEU A 335 -23.02 -4.37 -9.07
C LEU A 335 -24.02 -5.29 -8.35
N GLN A 336 -23.85 -5.44 -7.03
CA GLN A 336 -24.73 -6.25 -6.20
C GLN A 336 -25.75 -5.36 -5.49
N TYR A 337 -26.96 -5.87 -5.32
CA TYR A 337 -27.93 -5.25 -4.44
C TYR A 337 -27.43 -5.32 -2.99
N GLU A 338 -27.29 -4.16 -2.35
CA GLU A 338 -26.85 -4.04 -0.97
C GLU A 338 -28.01 -4.27 0.01
N TYR A 339 -27.70 -4.92 1.13
CA TYR A 339 -28.62 -5.19 2.22
C TYR A 339 -28.04 -4.62 3.51
N SER A 340 -28.89 -4.38 4.51
CA SER A 340 -28.38 -4.19 5.87
C SER A 340 -27.73 -5.50 6.36
N PRO A 341 -26.54 -5.46 6.98
CA PRO A 341 -25.94 -6.63 7.65
C PRO A 341 -26.90 -7.33 8.61
N ASN A 342 -27.75 -6.55 9.28
CA ASN A 342 -28.71 -7.04 10.27
C ASN A 342 -29.87 -7.85 9.65
N ALA A 343 -30.10 -7.70 8.34
CA ALA A 343 -31.08 -8.49 7.59
C ALA A 343 -30.45 -9.73 6.91
N MET A 344 -29.13 -9.72 6.68
CA MET A 344 -28.42 -10.82 6.03
C MET A 344 -27.94 -11.89 7.00
N MET A 345 -27.36 -11.49 8.12
CA MET A 345 -26.65 -12.39 9.02
C MET A 345 -27.57 -12.91 10.11
N GLN A 346 -27.45 -14.19 10.48
CA GLN A 346 -28.30 -14.76 11.53
C GLN A 346 -27.64 -14.74 12.92
N ASP A 347 -28.44 -14.46 13.95
CA ASP A 347 -28.00 -14.53 15.36
C ASP A 347 -28.16 -15.95 15.92
N ARG A 348 -27.24 -16.83 15.53
CA ARG A 348 -27.22 -18.25 15.93
C ARG A 348 -25.83 -18.72 16.33
N VAL A 349 -25.78 -19.78 17.14
CA VAL A 349 -24.58 -20.57 17.35
C VAL A 349 -24.66 -21.78 16.42
N PHE A 350 -23.79 -21.79 15.42
CA PHE A 350 -23.69 -22.85 14.43
C PHE A 350 -22.67 -23.89 14.89
N TYR A 351 -22.86 -25.14 14.50
CA TYR A 351 -21.92 -26.21 14.79
C TYR A 351 -21.90 -27.32 13.74
N ASP A 352 -20.70 -27.81 13.50
CA ASP A 352 -20.39 -29.00 12.73
C ASP A 352 -19.83 -30.07 13.67
N VAL A 353 -20.35 -31.29 13.60
CA VAL A 353 -19.89 -32.40 14.45
C VAL A 353 -19.63 -33.64 13.61
N LEU A 354 -18.36 -34.06 13.54
CA LEU A 354 -17.94 -35.29 12.89
C LEU A 354 -18.12 -36.46 13.86
N LEU A 355 -19.04 -37.36 13.54
CA LEU A 355 -19.45 -38.46 14.42
C LEU A 355 -19.45 -39.82 13.71
N THR A 356 -19.24 -40.87 14.49
CA THR A 356 -19.39 -42.28 14.09
C THR A 356 -20.77 -42.87 14.41
N SER A 357 -21.58 -42.12 15.15
CA SER A 357 -23.00 -42.37 15.37
C SER A 357 -23.64 -41.12 15.98
N ASN A 358 -24.95 -40.94 15.78
CA ASN A 358 -25.69 -39.77 16.25
C ASN A 358 -25.43 -39.49 17.76
N ALA A 359 -25.39 -38.19 18.11
CA ALA A 359 -25.14 -37.66 19.44
C ALA A 359 -26.07 -36.46 19.71
N GLN A 360 -26.17 -36.04 20.96
CA GLN A 360 -26.90 -34.84 21.38
C GLN A 360 -25.94 -33.67 21.52
N VAL A 361 -26.36 -32.48 21.05
CA VAL A 361 -25.63 -31.22 21.26
C VAL A 361 -26.37 -30.38 22.28
N GLN A 362 -25.65 -29.83 23.26
CA GLN A 362 -26.15 -28.87 24.22
C GLN A 362 -25.36 -27.58 24.09
N VAL A 363 -26.04 -26.47 23.84
CA VAL A 363 -25.42 -25.14 23.75
C VAL A 363 -25.87 -24.32 24.94
N THR A 364 -24.93 -23.89 25.77
CA THR A 364 -25.19 -23.04 26.93
C THR A 364 -24.69 -21.63 26.65
N ILE A 365 -25.54 -20.62 26.80
CA ILE A 365 -25.19 -19.20 26.63
C ILE A 365 -25.50 -18.49 27.95
N GLY A 366 -24.48 -17.95 28.62
CA GLY A 366 -24.68 -17.23 29.89
C GLY A 366 -25.33 -18.07 30.99
N GLY A 367 -25.12 -19.40 30.98
CA GLY A 367 -25.72 -20.33 31.93
C GLY A 367 -27.10 -20.89 31.52
N VAL A 368 -27.67 -20.44 30.40
CA VAL A 368 -28.93 -20.99 29.86
C VAL A 368 -28.64 -22.05 28.82
N THR A 369 -29.00 -23.31 29.10
CA THR A 369 -28.79 -24.45 28.19
C THR A 369 -29.97 -24.63 27.23
N GLN A 370 -29.65 -24.74 25.94
CA GLN A 370 -30.56 -25.11 24.86
C GLN A 370 -30.12 -26.46 24.28
N GLN A 371 -31.10 -27.29 23.89
CA GLN A 371 -30.83 -28.51 23.12
C GLN A 371 -30.65 -28.13 21.65
N GLY A 372 -29.57 -28.59 21.05
CA GLY A 372 -29.31 -28.46 19.62
C GLY A 372 -30.15 -29.42 18.80
N THR A 373 -30.41 -29.03 17.55
CA THR A 373 -31.04 -29.86 16.52
C THR A 373 -30.07 -30.14 15.37
N TRP A 374 -30.36 -31.17 14.58
CA TRP A 374 -29.63 -31.44 13.34
C TRP A 374 -30.42 -30.89 12.16
N ASP A 375 -29.84 -29.89 11.49
CA ASP A 375 -30.36 -29.39 10.22
C ASP A 375 -29.96 -30.33 9.08
N GLN A 376 -28.80 -30.99 9.22
CA GLN A 376 -28.28 -31.98 8.28
C GLN A 376 -27.62 -33.14 9.03
N GLU A 377 -27.89 -34.36 8.54
CA GLU A 377 -27.31 -35.60 9.05
C GLU A 377 -26.62 -36.37 7.92
N PRO A 378 -25.50 -37.06 8.17
CA PRO A 378 -24.79 -37.82 7.15
C PRO A 378 -25.54 -39.09 6.75
N HIS A 379 -25.18 -39.66 5.60
CA HIS A 379 -25.74 -40.93 5.14
C HIS A 379 -25.44 -42.05 6.15
N ARG A 380 -26.49 -42.76 6.60
CA ARG A 380 -26.42 -43.87 7.58
C ARG A 380 -25.72 -43.52 8.91
N GLY A 381 -25.68 -42.23 9.27
CA GLY A 381 -25.31 -41.77 10.61
C GLY A 381 -23.81 -41.76 10.94
N VAL A 382 -22.94 -41.93 9.95
CA VAL A 382 -21.47 -41.81 10.10
C VAL A 382 -20.99 -40.70 9.19
N GLY A 383 -20.40 -39.64 9.75
CA GLY A 383 -19.92 -38.49 8.98
C GLY A 383 -20.23 -37.16 9.65
N MET A 384 -20.35 -36.11 8.83
CA MET A 384 -20.60 -34.76 9.31
C MET A 384 -22.08 -34.51 9.61
N TYR A 385 -22.36 -34.10 10.83
CA TYR A 385 -23.62 -33.51 11.25
C TYR A 385 -23.50 -32.00 11.31
N HIS A 386 -24.56 -31.28 10.95
CA HIS A 386 -24.61 -29.83 11.01
C HIS A 386 -25.91 -29.34 11.63
N GLY A 387 -25.82 -28.31 12.44
CA GLY A 387 -26.98 -27.70 13.08
C GLY A 387 -26.67 -26.37 13.73
N SER A 388 -27.68 -25.80 14.35
CA SER A 388 -27.57 -24.50 15.00
C SER A 388 -28.61 -24.29 16.09
N VAL A 389 -28.35 -23.40 17.04
CA VAL A 389 -29.35 -22.88 17.98
C VAL A 389 -29.49 -21.37 17.87
N PRO A 390 -30.70 -20.80 18.05
CA PRO A 390 -30.86 -19.35 18.12
C PRO A 390 -30.19 -18.79 19.37
N ILE A 391 -29.53 -17.64 19.23
CA ILE A 391 -28.99 -16.89 20.38
C ILE A 391 -30.14 -16.21 21.14
N GLY A 392 -31.09 -15.63 20.41
CA GLY A 392 -32.21 -14.89 21.00
C GLY A 392 -31.75 -13.72 21.89
N SER A 393 -32.37 -13.58 23.06
CA SER A 393 -31.99 -12.55 24.04
C SER A 393 -30.76 -12.90 24.88
N ALA A 394 -30.20 -14.11 24.75
CA ALA A 394 -29.08 -14.57 25.57
C ALA A 394 -27.80 -13.74 25.33
N SER A 395 -26.92 -13.73 26.33
CA SER A 395 -25.59 -13.11 26.34
C SER A 395 -24.71 -13.81 27.38
N GLY A 396 -23.39 -13.65 27.30
CA GLY A 396 -22.41 -14.31 28.16
C GLY A 396 -21.66 -15.46 27.46
N SER A 397 -20.82 -16.18 28.21
CA SER A 397 -19.97 -17.26 27.70
C SER A 397 -20.78 -18.36 27.02
N VAL A 398 -20.25 -18.88 25.91
CA VAL A 398 -20.86 -19.98 25.15
C VAL A 398 -20.14 -21.28 25.47
N VAL A 399 -20.88 -22.35 25.76
CA VAL A 399 -20.35 -23.70 25.93
C VAL A 399 -21.14 -24.65 25.05
N VAL A 400 -20.47 -25.29 24.07
CA VAL A 400 -21.07 -26.31 23.21
C VAL A 400 -20.58 -27.68 23.67
N THR A 401 -21.50 -28.55 24.07
CA THR A 401 -21.19 -29.89 24.57
C THR A 401 -21.85 -30.95 23.71
N VAL A 402 -21.06 -31.89 23.20
CA VAL A 402 -21.54 -33.05 22.45
C VAL A 402 -21.55 -34.27 23.37
N LYS A 403 -22.71 -34.94 23.49
CA LYS A 403 -22.90 -36.09 24.38
C LYS A 403 -23.51 -37.28 23.64
N ARG A 404 -23.06 -38.48 23.99
CA ARG A 404 -23.70 -39.74 23.62
C ARG A 404 -24.09 -40.48 24.89
N GLY A 405 -25.38 -40.46 25.21
CA GLY A 405 -25.88 -40.89 26.52
C GLY A 405 -25.33 -40.00 27.64
N SER A 406 -24.73 -40.60 28.67
CA SER A 406 -24.06 -39.88 29.76
C SER A 406 -22.62 -39.46 29.45
N THR A 407 -22.03 -39.93 28.35
CA THR A 407 -20.64 -39.67 27.99
C THR A 407 -20.51 -38.36 27.21
N THR A 408 -19.62 -37.47 27.68
CA THR A 408 -19.24 -36.27 26.94
C THR A 408 -18.17 -36.63 25.91
N ILE A 409 -18.44 -36.36 24.64
CA ILE A 409 -17.51 -36.58 23.53
C ILE A 409 -16.56 -35.40 23.41
N ALA A 410 -17.10 -34.18 23.37
CA ALA A 410 -16.34 -32.96 23.17
C ALA A 410 -17.03 -31.78 23.85
N THR A 411 -16.24 -30.83 24.35
CA THR A 411 -16.72 -29.56 24.94
C THR A 411 -15.91 -28.41 24.39
N ILE A 412 -16.59 -27.44 23.77
CA ILE A 412 -16.01 -26.19 23.28
C ILE A 412 -16.36 -25.10 24.28
N ASN A 413 -15.35 -24.37 24.76
CA ASN A 413 -15.53 -23.17 25.58
C ASN A 413 -15.25 -21.95 24.71
N GLY A 414 -16.29 -21.15 24.47
CA GLY A 414 -16.23 -20.03 23.56
C GLY A 414 -16.28 -18.66 24.22
N ALA A 415 -15.91 -17.64 23.43
CA ALA A 415 -16.00 -16.23 23.81
C ALA A 415 -17.43 -15.83 24.19
N ALA A 416 -17.56 -14.81 25.05
CA ALA A 416 -18.87 -14.33 25.47
C ALA A 416 -19.59 -13.57 24.35
N ILE A 417 -20.88 -13.85 24.18
CA ILE A 417 -21.78 -13.01 23.36
C ILE A 417 -22.08 -11.74 24.16
N THR A 418 -21.85 -10.57 23.56
CA THR A 418 -21.90 -9.28 24.23
C THR A 418 -22.52 -8.19 23.35
N SER A 419 -23.16 -7.21 23.99
CA SER A 419 -23.59 -5.96 23.34
C SER A 419 -22.54 -4.84 23.47
N SER A 420 -21.39 -5.11 24.09
CA SER A 420 -20.27 -4.17 24.13
C SER A 420 -19.44 -4.30 22.87
N CYS A 421 -19.11 -3.17 22.25
CA CYS A 421 -18.42 -3.12 20.97
C CYS A 421 -17.20 -2.21 21.04
N THR A 422 -16.11 -2.65 20.41
CA THR A 422 -14.94 -1.81 20.21
C THR A 422 -15.33 -0.63 19.32
N ASN A 423 -15.03 0.59 19.78
CA ASN A 423 -15.35 1.84 19.08
C ASN A 423 -16.85 2.00 18.69
N GLY A 424 -17.76 1.34 19.43
CA GLY A 424 -19.20 1.41 19.18
C GLY A 424 -19.66 0.75 17.87
N GLN A 425 -18.83 -0.10 17.26
CA GLN A 425 -19.10 -0.76 15.98
C GLN A 425 -19.23 -2.28 16.14
N ASN A 426 -20.24 -2.85 15.49
CA ASN A 426 -20.46 -4.29 15.49
C ASN A 426 -19.30 -5.02 14.81
N ASN A 427 -18.73 -6.02 15.50
CA ASN A 427 -17.79 -6.93 14.86
C ASN A 427 -18.56 -8.06 14.15
N TYR A 428 -18.49 -8.08 12.83
CA TYR A 428 -19.11 -9.12 11.99
C TYR A 428 -18.19 -10.32 11.72
N ASN A 429 -16.94 -10.29 12.18
CA ASN A 429 -16.03 -11.43 12.18
C ASN A 429 -16.44 -12.45 13.26
N PRO A 430 -16.59 -13.76 12.94
CA PRO A 430 -17.04 -14.73 13.92
C PRO A 430 -15.90 -15.21 14.80
N TRP A 431 -16.27 -15.64 16.00
CA TRP A 431 -15.43 -16.48 16.83
C TRP A 431 -15.64 -17.95 16.44
N VAL A 432 -14.57 -18.73 16.25
CA VAL A 432 -14.64 -20.16 15.92
C VAL A 432 -13.87 -20.96 16.95
N GLY A 433 -14.52 -21.99 17.49
CA GLY A 433 -13.92 -22.92 18.43
C GLY A 433 -14.03 -24.35 17.95
N SER A 434 -13.15 -25.20 18.46
CA SER A 434 -13.22 -26.63 18.20
C SER A 434 -12.83 -27.47 19.41
N ALA A 435 -13.22 -28.73 19.39
CA ALA A 435 -12.84 -29.73 20.38
C ALA A 435 -12.78 -31.11 19.75
N ARG A 436 -11.86 -31.95 20.23
CA ARG A 436 -11.68 -33.33 19.77
C ARG A 436 -12.09 -34.30 20.87
N GLY A 437 -12.79 -35.36 20.49
CA GLY A 437 -13.07 -36.50 21.35
C GLY A 437 -11.87 -37.44 21.51
N PRO A 438 -12.02 -38.55 22.23
CA PRO A 438 -10.97 -39.55 22.33
C PRO A 438 -10.65 -40.16 20.96
N VAL A 439 -9.41 -40.63 20.79
CA VAL A 439 -9.05 -41.45 19.62
C VAL A 439 -9.83 -42.76 19.69
N ILE A 440 -10.39 -43.15 18.55
CA ILE A 440 -11.21 -44.36 18.39
C ILE A 440 -10.66 -45.22 17.25
N SER A 441 -11.08 -46.49 17.22
CA SER A 441 -10.86 -47.34 16.05
C SER A 441 -11.51 -46.71 14.83
N ALA A 442 -10.83 -46.77 13.68
CA ALA A 442 -11.31 -46.19 12.43
C ALA A 442 -12.71 -46.72 12.08
N VAL A 443 -13.67 -45.81 11.91
CA VAL A 443 -15.01 -46.10 11.38
C VAL A 443 -15.13 -45.44 10.01
N ASN A 444 -15.40 -46.24 8.98
CA ASN A 444 -15.52 -45.75 7.62
C ASN A 444 -16.94 -45.25 7.33
N THR A 445 -17.05 -44.21 6.51
CA THR A 445 -18.32 -43.80 5.90
C THR A 445 -18.87 -44.90 4.98
N TYR A 446 -20.19 -44.90 4.79
CA TYR A 446 -20.88 -45.93 4.00
C TYR A 446 -20.92 -45.59 2.50
N GLY A 447 -20.37 -46.48 1.68
CA GLY A 447 -20.45 -46.43 0.22
C GLY A 447 -19.60 -45.32 -0.42
N ASP A 448 -19.43 -45.40 -1.74
CA ASP A 448 -18.89 -44.29 -2.54
C ASP A 448 -20.02 -43.29 -2.77
N VAL A 449 -19.83 -42.03 -2.36
CA VAL A 449 -20.82 -40.95 -2.54
C VAL A 449 -21.27 -40.77 -3.99
N LYS A 450 -20.45 -41.21 -4.96
CA LYS A 450 -20.79 -41.20 -6.40
C LYS A 450 -21.94 -42.15 -6.76
N GLN A 451 -22.19 -43.17 -5.93
CA GLN A 451 -23.26 -44.15 -6.13
C GLN A 451 -24.58 -43.72 -5.48
N LEU A 452 -24.58 -42.62 -4.73
CA LEU A 452 -25.75 -42.11 -4.01
C LEU A 452 -26.46 -41.04 -4.84
N SER A 453 -27.77 -40.95 -4.69
CA SER A 453 -28.60 -39.92 -5.31
C SER A 453 -28.76 -38.73 -4.38
N CYS A 454 -29.00 -37.53 -4.92
CA CYS A 454 -29.39 -36.40 -4.07
C CYS A 454 -30.71 -36.72 -3.35
N VAL A 455 -30.81 -36.40 -2.07
CA VAL A 455 -32.04 -36.58 -1.26
C VAL A 455 -32.39 -35.32 -0.45
N LYS A 456 -31.60 -34.26 -0.57
CA LYS A 456 -31.90 -32.94 -0.04
C LYS A 456 -31.14 -31.92 -0.86
N GLY A 457 -31.89 -30.99 -1.43
CA GLY A 457 -31.36 -29.89 -2.22
C GLY A 457 -32.37 -28.77 -2.26
N PHE A 458 -32.02 -27.69 -2.94
CA PHE A 458 -32.89 -26.54 -3.10
C PHE A 458 -32.66 -25.83 -4.44
N GLY A 459 -33.60 -24.97 -4.81
CA GLY A 459 -33.49 -24.08 -5.96
C GLY A 459 -33.59 -22.61 -5.53
N GLY A 460 -32.98 -21.71 -6.28
CA GLY A 460 -33.14 -20.27 -6.12
C GLY A 460 -34.35 -19.73 -6.88
N TYR A 461 -34.91 -18.62 -6.43
CA TYR A 461 -35.98 -17.87 -7.11
C TYR A 461 -37.16 -18.77 -7.51
N GLU A 462 -37.54 -18.80 -8.79
CA GLU A 462 -38.67 -19.59 -9.31
C GLU A 462 -38.43 -21.11 -9.30
N PHE A 463 -37.21 -21.57 -9.01
CA PHE A 463 -36.89 -23.00 -8.87
C PHE A 463 -37.15 -23.54 -7.45
N THR A 464 -37.49 -22.67 -6.51
CA THR A 464 -37.93 -23.06 -5.16
C THR A 464 -39.15 -23.98 -5.27
N GLY A 465 -39.25 -25.00 -4.42
CA GLY A 465 -40.32 -26.00 -4.46
C GLY A 465 -40.07 -27.12 -5.46
N VAL A 466 -39.86 -26.80 -6.75
CA VAL A 466 -39.57 -27.83 -7.77
C VAL A 466 -38.22 -28.50 -7.51
N CYS A 467 -37.17 -27.73 -7.26
CA CYS A 467 -35.88 -28.32 -6.88
C CYS A 467 -35.93 -29.02 -5.53
N ASP A 468 -36.69 -28.50 -4.56
CA ASP A 468 -36.82 -29.12 -3.24
C ASP A 468 -37.41 -30.53 -3.37
N PHE A 469 -38.49 -30.66 -4.17
CA PHE A 469 -39.14 -31.93 -4.44
C PHE A 469 -38.27 -32.85 -5.31
N ALA A 470 -37.74 -32.36 -6.42
CA ALA A 470 -36.92 -33.14 -7.34
C ALA A 470 -35.68 -33.72 -6.63
N CYS A 471 -34.94 -32.86 -5.93
CA CYS A 471 -33.72 -33.25 -5.21
C CYS A 471 -34.02 -34.14 -4.02
N ALA A 472 -35.17 -34.03 -3.36
CA ALA A 472 -35.56 -34.97 -2.31
C ALA A 472 -35.81 -36.40 -2.83
N ASN A 473 -36.09 -36.52 -4.13
CA ASN A 473 -36.52 -37.76 -4.76
C ASN A 473 -35.51 -38.33 -5.77
N GLY A 474 -34.25 -37.87 -5.73
CA GLY A 474 -33.17 -38.45 -6.52
C GLY A 474 -32.86 -37.76 -7.85
N TYR A 475 -33.61 -36.73 -8.24
CA TYR A 475 -33.37 -35.96 -9.47
C TYR A 475 -32.97 -34.52 -9.14
N CYS A 476 -31.67 -34.20 -9.21
CA CYS A 476 -31.17 -32.89 -8.78
C CYS A 476 -30.15 -32.34 -9.80
N PRO A 477 -30.60 -31.82 -10.96
CA PRO A 477 -29.69 -31.31 -11.97
C PRO A 477 -28.93 -30.09 -11.46
N SER A 478 -27.60 -30.20 -11.34
CA SER A 478 -26.71 -29.15 -10.79
C SER A 478 -26.77 -27.79 -11.53
N ALA A 479 -27.21 -27.78 -12.78
CA ALA A 479 -27.44 -26.57 -13.58
C ALA A 479 -28.73 -25.80 -13.21
N ALA A 480 -29.61 -26.37 -12.39
CA ALA A 480 -30.88 -25.74 -11.96
C ALA A 480 -31.15 -25.86 -10.46
N CYS A 481 -30.60 -26.87 -9.80
CA CYS A 481 -30.76 -27.14 -8.39
C CYS A 481 -29.40 -27.32 -7.70
N THR A 482 -29.35 -27.08 -6.38
CA THR A 482 -28.17 -27.28 -5.55
C THR A 482 -28.40 -28.47 -4.62
N CYS A 483 -27.54 -29.49 -4.71
CA CYS A 483 -27.60 -30.63 -3.80
C CYS A 483 -26.83 -30.33 -2.49
N LEU A 484 -27.41 -30.70 -1.35
CA LEU A 484 -26.79 -30.58 -0.03
C LEU A 484 -26.54 -31.94 0.65
N LYS A 485 -27.19 -33.01 0.18
CA LYS A 485 -27.04 -34.35 0.74
C LYS A 485 -27.33 -35.42 -0.29
N LYS A 486 -26.44 -36.42 -0.37
CA LYS A 486 -26.66 -37.67 -1.11
C LYS A 486 -26.97 -38.85 -0.18
N SER A 487 -27.90 -39.72 -0.59
CA SER A 487 -28.32 -40.94 0.12
C SER A 487 -29.05 -41.91 -0.84
N ASP A 488 -29.56 -43.01 -0.30
CA ASP A 488 -30.51 -43.90 -0.98
C ASP A 488 -31.82 -43.12 -1.25
N ALA A 489 -32.12 -42.79 -2.52
CA ALA A 489 -33.36 -42.12 -2.92
C ALA A 489 -34.53 -43.12 -3.04
N ASN A 490 -35.73 -42.66 -2.70
CA ASN A 490 -36.96 -43.45 -2.81
C ASN A 490 -38.10 -42.59 -3.39
N PRO A 491 -38.08 -42.31 -4.72
CA PRO A 491 -39.07 -41.46 -5.36
C PRO A 491 -40.49 -42.05 -5.24
N PRO A 492 -41.54 -41.20 -5.16
CA PRO A 492 -42.92 -41.63 -5.31
C PRO A 492 -43.15 -42.43 -6.59
N LYS A 493 -44.20 -43.25 -6.64
CA LYS A 493 -44.53 -43.97 -7.88
C LYS A 493 -44.87 -42.99 -9.01
N GLU A 494 -44.43 -43.33 -10.21
CA GLU A 494 -44.78 -42.60 -11.42
C GLU A 494 -46.31 -42.62 -11.64
N THR A 495 -46.85 -41.46 -11.99
CA THR A 495 -48.28 -41.22 -12.23
C THR A 495 -48.62 -41.23 -13.72
N GLY A 496 -47.61 -41.13 -14.59
CA GLY A 496 -47.75 -40.99 -16.04
C GLY A 496 -48.09 -39.58 -16.50
N VAL A 497 -48.14 -38.59 -15.59
CA VAL A 497 -48.45 -37.20 -15.93
C VAL A 497 -47.20 -36.53 -16.53
N MET A 498 -47.26 -36.18 -17.81
CA MET A 498 -46.20 -35.44 -18.49
C MET A 498 -46.27 -33.95 -18.15
N GLY A 499 -45.26 -33.45 -17.45
CA GLY A 499 -45.12 -32.03 -17.11
C GLY A 499 -44.21 -31.28 -18.07
N TYR A 500 -44.54 -30.01 -18.32
CA TYR A 500 -43.81 -29.07 -19.17
C TYR A 500 -43.73 -27.70 -18.49
N PRO A 501 -42.72 -26.87 -18.81
CA PRO A 501 -42.68 -25.48 -18.37
C PRO A 501 -43.90 -24.70 -18.88
N LEU A 502 -44.42 -23.77 -18.08
CA LEU A 502 -45.47 -22.86 -18.54
C LEU A 502 -44.96 -21.88 -19.63
N PRO A 503 -45.84 -21.34 -20.50
CA PRO A 503 -45.46 -20.32 -21.47
C PRO A 503 -44.68 -19.16 -20.83
N GLY A 504 -43.54 -18.80 -21.42
CA GLY A 504 -42.65 -17.74 -20.93
C GLY A 504 -41.63 -18.20 -19.87
N LYS A 505 -41.70 -19.43 -19.36
CA LYS A 505 -40.69 -19.99 -18.44
C LYS A 505 -39.47 -20.53 -19.18
N SER A 506 -38.33 -20.54 -18.49
CA SER A 506 -37.07 -21.06 -19.02
C SER A 506 -37.17 -22.53 -19.42
N GLY A 507 -36.47 -22.93 -20.48
CA GLY A 507 -36.26 -24.34 -20.83
C GLY A 507 -35.58 -25.16 -19.72
N SER A 508 -34.89 -24.52 -18.76
CA SER A 508 -34.28 -25.19 -17.59
C SER A 508 -35.29 -25.92 -16.70
N PHE A 509 -36.58 -25.55 -16.78
CA PHE A 509 -37.66 -26.25 -16.07
C PHE A 509 -38.10 -27.55 -16.74
N LEU A 510 -37.68 -27.84 -17.98
CA LEU A 510 -38.24 -28.95 -18.74
C LEU A 510 -38.02 -30.31 -18.07
N GLY A 511 -36.79 -30.59 -17.64
CA GLY A 511 -36.46 -31.81 -16.91
C GLY A 511 -37.15 -31.88 -15.54
N LEU A 512 -37.18 -30.75 -14.82
CA LEU A 512 -37.79 -30.64 -13.49
C LEU A 512 -39.31 -30.85 -13.54
N CYS A 513 -40.03 -30.13 -14.42
CA CYS A 513 -41.47 -30.31 -14.59
C CYS A 513 -41.81 -31.72 -15.08
N SER A 514 -41.00 -32.29 -15.98
CA SER A 514 -41.22 -33.66 -16.44
C SER A 514 -41.10 -34.67 -15.30
N PHE A 515 -40.11 -34.50 -14.41
CA PHE A 515 -39.91 -35.38 -13.27
C PHE A 515 -40.98 -35.15 -12.19
N ASP A 516 -41.12 -33.92 -11.71
CA ASP A 516 -41.99 -33.57 -10.59
C ASP A 516 -43.46 -33.91 -10.86
N CYS A 517 -43.98 -33.52 -12.04
CA CYS A 517 -45.37 -33.80 -12.39
C CYS A 517 -45.62 -35.31 -12.51
N ASN A 518 -44.66 -36.06 -13.08
CA ASN A 518 -44.76 -37.52 -13.15
C ASN A 518 -44.74 -38.17 -11.77
N HIS A 519 -44.12 -37.54 -10.76
CA HIS A 519 -44.09 -38.03 -9.38
C HIS A 519 -45.13 -37.36 -8.45
N GLY A 520 -46.14 -36.68 -9.03
CA GLY A 520 -47.31 -36.18 -8.30
C GLY A 520 -47.19 -34.77 -7.72
N TYR A 521 -46.13 -34.02 -8.04
CA TYR A 521 -45.96 -32.62 -7.67
C TYR A 521 -45.91 -31.74 -8.93
N CYS A 522 -46.99 -31.02 -9.25
CA CYS A 522 -47.04 -30.22 -10.48
C CYS A 522 -47.48 -28.78 -10.15
N PRO A 523 -46.56 -27.91 -9.67
CA PRO A 523 -46.90 -26.56 -9.26
C PRO A 523 -47.32 -25.70 -10.46
N ASN A 524 -48.57 -25.23 -10.43
CA ASN A 524 -49.22 -24.48 -11.52
C ASN A 524 -48.68 -23.05 -11.73
N THR A 525 -47.64 -22.65 -11.02
CA THR A 525 -46.92 -21.37 -11.18
C THR A 525 -45.74 -21.49 -12.15
N VAL A 526 -45.20 -22.70 -12.34
CA VAL A 526 -44.02 -22.96 -13.19
C VAL A 526 -44.22 -24.13 -14.15
N CYS A 527 -45.00 -25.15 -13.77
CA CYS A 527 -45.26 -26.35 -14.56
C CYS A 527 -46.73 -26.45 -14.99
N GLY A 528 -46.96 -27.08 -16.15
CA GLY A 528 -48.28 -27.44 -16.67
C GLY A 528 -48.22 -28.72 -17.50
N THR A 529 -49.37 -29.17 -18.01
CA THR A 529 -49.47 -30.44 -18.77
C THR A 529 -49.58 -30.24 -20.28
N THR A 530 -49.56 -28.98 -20.74
CA THR A 530 -49.57 -28.66 -22.17
C THR A 530 -48.15 -28.65 -22.71
N PRO A 531 -47.85 -29.39 -23.80
CA PRO A 531 -46.50 -29.45 -24.37
C PRO A 531 -45.90 -28.08 -24.65
N ASN A 532 -44.74 -27.82 -24.06
CA ASN A 532 -43.96 -26.60 -24.23
C ASN A 532 -42.48 -26.91 -23.91
N THR A 533 -41.55 -26.34 -24.67
CA THR A 533 -40.11 -26.53 -24.46
C THR A 533 -39.49 -25.45 -23.55
N GLY A 534 -40.28 -24.46 -23.13
CA GLY A 534 -39.80 -23.24 -22.52
C GLY A 534 -39.18 -22.29 -23.55
N VAL A 535 -38.77 -21.11 -23.09
CA VAL A 535 -38.07 -20.09 -23.89
C VAL A 535 -36.58 -20.06 -23.53
N VAL A 536 -35.75 -19.68 -24.50
CA VAL A 536 -34.36 -19.29 -24.23
C VAL A 536 -34.39 -17.84 -23.73
N LEU A 537 -34.03 -17.64 -22.47
CA LEU A 537 -33.93 -16.30 -21.89
C LEU A 537 -32.65 -15.61 -22.41
N ASN A 538 -32.73 -14.30 -22.65
CA ASN A 538 -31.56 -13.48 -22.99
C ASN A 538 -30.73 -13.06 -21.75
N TYR A 539 -31.12 -13.53 -20.57
CA TYR A 539 -30.42 -13.39 -19.29
C TYR A 539 -30.49 -14.73 -18.54
N SER A 540 -29.59 -14.95 -17.58
CA SER A 540 -29.65 -16.16 -16.76
C SER A 540 -30.79 -16.05 -15.73
N PRO A 541 -31.69 -17.05 -15.62
CA PRO A 541 -32.77 -17.05 -14.63
C PRO A 541 -32.26 -17.19 -13.18
N PHE A 542 -30.94 -17.35 -13.01
CA PHE A 542 -30.26 -17.47 -11.72
C PHE A 542 -29.54 -16.18 -11.32
N LEU A 543 -29.63 -15.12 -12.12
CA LEU A 543 -29.06 -13.82 -11.73
C LEU A 543 -29.80 -13.29 -10.49
N PRO A 544 -29.07 -12.76 -9.49
CA PRO A 544 -29.68 -12.10 -8.37
C PRO A 544 -30.45 -10.86 -8.82
N PRO A 545 -31.45 -10.41 -8.04
CA PRO A 545 -32.03 -9.10 -8.23
C PRO A 545 -30.93 -8.05 -8.26
N ALA A 546 -30.85 -7.30 -9.35
CA ALA A 546 -30.15 -6.04 -9.38
C ALA A 546 -31.15 -4.93 -9.06
N CYS A 547 -30.68 -3.83 -8.49
CA CYS A 547 -31.55 -2.67 -8.44
C CYS A 547 -31.81 -2.19 -9.87
N THR A 548 -33.05 -1.76 -10.13
CA THR A 548 -33.49 -1.29 -11.45
C THR A 548 -34.05 0.14 -11.41
N GLY A 549 -34.04 0.76 -10.22
CA GLY A 549 -34.53 2.12 -10.02
C GLY A 549 -34.41 2.52 -8.55
N GLY A 550 -34.14 3.80 -8.31
CA GLY A 550 -33.88 4.34 -6.97
C GLY A 550 -34.27 5.80 -6.89
N SER A 551 -34.51 6.31 -5.69
CA SER A 551 -34.86 7.71 -5.47
C SER A 551 -33.97 8.30 -4.38
N GLY A 552 -33.35 9.44 -4.68
CA GLY A 552 -32.61 10.26 -3.72
C GLY A 552 -33.37 11.54 -3.36
N SER A 553 -32.85 12.29 -2.39
CA SER A 553 -33.37 13.61 -2.00
C SER A 553 -32.58 14.75 -2.67
N GLY A 554 -33.26 15.84 -2.99
CA GLY A 554 -32.64 17.07 -3.48
C GLY A 554 -31.88 16.87 -4.79
N ALA A 555 -30.65 17.34 -4.85
CA ALA A 555 -29.85 17.32 -6.08
C ALA A 555 -29.40 15.90 -6.51
N PHE A 556 -29.48 14.91 -5.62
CA PHE A 556 -29.12 13.52 -5.89
C PHE A 556 -30.26 12.67 -6.45
N GLN A 557 -31.48 13.20 -6.60
CA GLN A 557 -32.62 12.41 -7.08
C GLN A 557 -32.38 11.79 -8.47
N GLY A 558 -31.86 12.58 -9.41
CA GLY A 558 -31.53 12.07 -10.74
C GLY A 558 -30.33 11.12 -10.77
N LEU A 559 -29.39 11.24 -9.83
CA LEU A 559 -28.23 10.35 -9.70
C LEU A 559 -28.59 9.00 -9.14
N CYS A 560 -29.36 8.97 -8.07
CA CYS A 560 -29.84 7.73 -7.50
C CYS A 560 -30.71 7.00 -8.51
N ASP A 561 -31.54 7.72 -9.27
CA ASP A 561 -32.32 7.12 -10.34
C ASP A 561 -31.43 6.54 -11.45
N PHE A 562 -30.47 7.31 -11.96
CA PHE A 562 -29.55 6.87 -13.02
C PHE A 562 -28.65 5.70 -12.60
N GLY A 563 -27.95 5.84 -11.47
CA GLY A 563 -27.06 4.81 -10.94
C GLY A 563 -27.82 3.51 -10.72
N CYS A 564 -29.04 3.61 -10.17
CA CYS A 564 -29.86 2.45 -9.92
C CYS A 564 -30.46 1.78 -11.13
N HIS A 565 -30.72 2.51 -12.22
CA HIS A 565 -31.09 1.88 -13.48
C HIS A 565 -29.93 1.07 -14.09
N LEU A 566 -28.69 1.36 -13.70
CA LEU A 566 -27.48 0.63 -14.12
C LEU A 566 -26.98 -0.36 -13.06
N GLY A 567 -27.73 -0.58 -11.96
CA GLY A 567 -27.39 -1.54 -10.91
C GLY A 567 -26.45 -1.02 -9.81
N PHE A 568 -26.00 0.24 -9.86
CA PHE A 568 -25.19 0.87 -8.83
C PHE A 568 -26.07 1.67 -7.85
N CYS A 569 -26.43 1.04 -6.73
CA CYS A 569 -27.29 1.63 -5.70
C CYS A 569 -26.72 1.48 -4.29
N PRO A 570 -25.86 2.41 -3.86
CA PRO A 570 -25.43 2.44 -2.47
C PRO A 570 -26.63 2.68 -1.53
N ILE A 571 -26.80 1.86 -0.49
CA ILE A 571 -27.91 1.99 0.49
C ILE A 571 -27.60 3.00 1.60
N HIS A 572 -26.32 3.25 1.87
CA HIS A 572 -25.90 4.31 2.78
C HIS A 572 -25.72 5.58 1.96
N TYR A 573 -26.50 6.61 2.31
CA TYR A 573 -26.34 7.97 1.83
C TYR A 573 -26.20 8.86 3.07
N LEU A 574 -25.02 9.44 3.23
CA LEU A 574 -24.80 10.55 4.14
C LEU A 574 -24.64 11.80 3.29
N GLU A 575 -25.22 12.93 3.70
CA GLU A 575 -25.17 14.20 2.96
C GLU A 575 -23.73 14.72 2.67
N SER A 576 -22.69 14.06 3.20
CA SER A 576 -21.28 14.40 3.06
C SER A 576 -20.47 13.53 2.07
N ASP A 577 -20.98 12.38 1.61
CA ASP A 577 -20.27 11.47 0.70
C ASP A 577 -21.24 10.90 -0.35
N ASP A 578 -20.86 10.96 -1.64
CA ASP A 578 -21.69 10.46 -2.74
C ASP A 578 -21.52 8.95 -2.98
N HIS A 579 -20.67 8.28 -2.19
CA HIS A 579 -20.41 6.83 -2.25
C HIS A 579 -20.06 6.35 -3.68
N GLY A 580 -19.35 7.20 -4.44
CA GLY A 580 -18.92 6.90 -5.80
C GLY A 580 -20.02 7.07 -6.86
N LEU A 581 -21.24 7.47 -6.47
CA LEU A 581 -22.38 7.63 -7.36
C LEU A 581 -22.11 8.67 -8.45
N CYS A 582 -21.39 9.75 -8.10
CA CYS A 582 -20.99 10.76 -9.07
C CYS A 582 -19.91 10.29 -10.03
N LYS A 583 -18.88 9.60 -9.52
CA LYS A 583 -17.85 8.99 -10.37
C LYS A 583 -18.49 8.03 -11.37
N PHE A 584 -19.30 7.09 -10.86
CA PHE A 584 -20.02 6.10 -11.67
C PHE A 584 -20.91 6.77 -12.72
N ALA A 585 -21.73 7.75 -12.32
CA ALA A 585 -22.65 8.41 -13.22
C ALA A 585 -21.93 9.21 -14.32
N CYS A 586 -20.87 9.94 -13.95
CA CYS A 586 -20.07 10.72 -14.90
C CYS A 586 -19.30 9.83 -15.89
N GLU A 587 -18.74 8.70 -15.44
CA GLU A 587 -18.12 7.68 -16.31
C GLU A 587 -19.11 7.06 -17.31
N HIS A 588 -20.39 7.00 -16.95
CA HIS A 588 -21.47 6.45 -17.79
C HIS A 588 -22.28 7.53 -18.53
N GLY A 589 -21.73 8.74 -18.67
CA GLY A 589 -22.29 9.80 -19.51
C GLY A 589 -23.43 10.62 -18.89
N TYR A 590 -23.71 10.46 -17.59
CA TYR A 590 -24.66 11.27 -16.83
C TYR A 590 -23.97 12.00 -15.68
N CYS A 591 -23.52 13.23 -15.92
CA CYS A 591 -22.79 14.03 -14.93
C CYS A 591 -23.59 15.29 -14.56
N PRO A 592 -24.58 15.22 -13.66
CA PRO A 592 -25.38 16.37 -13.26
C PRO A 592 -24.58 17.37 -12.41
N PRO A 593 -25.03 18.64 -12.29
CA PRO A 593 -24.28 19.69 -11.61
C PRO A 593 -23.91 19.42 -10.15
N VAL A 594 -24.62 18.53 -9.46
CA VAL A 594 -24.28 18.11 -8.10
C VAL A 594 -23.00 17.26 -8.05
N CYS A 595 -22.69 16.54 -9.14
CA CYS A 595 -21.42 15.80 -9.31
C CYS A 595 -20.28 16.67 -9.78
N THR A 596 -20.61 17.83 -10.34
CA THR A 596 -19.64 18.90 -10.54
C THR A 596 -19.61 19.75 -9.26
N LYS A 597 -19.05 19.19 -8.17
CA LYS A 597 -19.00 19.84 -6.84
C LYS A 597 -18.81 21.36 -6.98
N THR A 598 -19.86 22.11 -6.67
CA THR A 598 -19.83 23.57 -6.62
C THR A 598 -19.14 23.96 -5.32
N VAL A 599 -17.89 24.37 -5.48
CA VAL A 599 -17.02 25.06 -4.53
C VAL A 599 -17.79 26.15 -3.77
N THR A 600 -18.18 25.92 -2.52
CA THR A 600 -18.53 27.04 -1.60
C THR A 600 -17.97 26.89 -0.18
N GLU A 601 -17.54 25.70 0.28
CA GLU A 601 -16.81 25.56 1.55
C GLU A 601 -15.28 25.46 1.40
N ASN A 602 -14.79 25.20 0.19
CA ASN A 602 -13.37 24.91 -0.04
C ASN A 602 -12.60 26.06 -0.72
N THR A 603 -13.09 27.30 -0.61
CA THR A 603 -12.45 28.48 -1.21
C THR A 603 -11.51 29.16 -0.21
N CYS A 604 -10.37 29.66 -0.67
CA CYS A 604 -9.47 30.44 0.18
C CYS A 604 -10.18 31.67 0.77
N VAL A 605 -10.02 31.88 2.08
CA VAL A 605 -10.52 33.06 2.79
C VAL A 605 -9.38 33.71 3.53
N ALA A 606 -9.15 35.01 3.32
CA ALA A 606 -8.04 35.75 3.93
C ALA A 606 -8.06 35.72 5.48
N SER A 607 -9.23 35.54 6.10
CA SER A 607 -9.36 35.42 7.56
C SER A 607 -8.76 34.14 8.14
N ASP A 608 -8.47 33.14 7.30
CA ASP A 608 -7.86 31.86 7.72
C ASP A 608 -6.32 31.93 7.76
N GLY A 609 -5.73 33.08 7.46
CA GLY A 609 -4.28 33.32 7.56
C GLY A 609 -3.76 33.13 8.99
N LYS A 610 -2.64 32.41 9.13
CA LYS A 610 -1.97 32.10 10.41
C LYS A 610 -0.54 32.62 10.49
N TYR A 611 -0.02 33.22 9.42
CA TYR A 611 1.30 33.83 9.36
C TYR A 611 1.44 34.95 10.39
N SER A 612 2.49 34.88 11.23
CA SER A 612 2.82 35.95 12.17
C SER A 612 3.78 36.94 11.54
N TYR A 613 3.41 38.23 11.60
CA TYR A 613 4.29 39.34 11.22
C TYR A 613 5.17 39.83 12.38
N GLU A 614 5.18 39.13 13.52
CA GLU A 614 6.12 39.41 14.61
C GLU A 614 7.56 39.34 14.11
N ASP A 615 8.37 40.30 14.55
CA ASP A 615 9.77 40.37 14.18
C ASP A 615 10.59 39.44 15.08
N VAL A 616 11.33 38.53 14.45
CA VAL A 616 12.27 37.62 15.11
C VAL A 616 13.62 37.86 14.47
N PRO A 617 14.60 38.43 15.18
CA PRO A 617 15.87 38.80 14.57
C PRO A 617 16.48 37.64 13.77
N PRO A 618 16.92 37.87 12.52
CA PRO A 618 17.57 36.83 11.74
C PRO A 618 18.87 36.41 12.45
N GLY A 619 19.15 35.11 12.46
CA GLY A 619 20.40 34.61 13.02
C GLY A 619 21.60 35.05 12.18
N GLU A 620 22.71 35.41 12.83
CA GLU A 620 23.95 35.79 12.14
C GLU A 620 24.43 34.67 11.21
N ILE A 621 24.95 35.06 10.05
CA ILE A 621 25.61 34.17 9.09
C ILE A 621 27.09 34.15 9.43
N GLU A 622 27.62 32.95 9.67
CA GLU A 622 29.02 32.75 10.03
C GLU A 622 29.92 32.87 8.79
N LEU A 623 31.21 33.14 9.01
CA LEU A 623 32.21 32.96 7.96
C LEU A 623 32.57 31.49 7.87
N TRP A 624 32.76 30.97 6.66
CA TRP A 624 33.20 29.59 6.49
C TRP A 624 34.59 29.41 7.09
N SER A 625 34.77 28.33 7.82
CA SER A 625 36.05 27.98 8.44
C SER A 625 36.30 26.49 8.33
N ASN A 626 37.57 26.10 8.47
CA ASN A 626 37.97 24.69 8.55
C ASN A 626 37.97 24.19 10.02
N ASP A 627 37.23 24.86 10.89
CA ASP A 627 37.31 24.64 12.34
C ASP A 627 36.86 23.22 12.71
N GLY A 628 37.53 22.65 13.72
CA GLY A 628 37.43 21.24 14.09
C GLY A 628 36.09 20.87 14.73
N GLN A 629 35.72 19.58 14.65
CA GLN A 629 34.49 19.06 15.27
C GLN A 629 34.66 18.67 16.74
N LYS A 630 35.88 18.77 17.26
CA LYS A 630 36.25 18.38 18.63
C LYS A 630 35.90 19.47 19.63
N LEU A 631 35.45 19.04 20.79
CA LEU A 631 35.17 19.89 21.94
C LEU A 631 36.31 19.72 22.94
N ASP A 632 37.14 20.74 23.09
CA ASP A 632 38.25 20.75 24.03
C ASP A 632 38.41 22.12 24.69
N HIS A 633 39.43 22.25 25.57
CA HIS A 633 39.75 23.50 26.25
C HIS A 633 40.77 24.35 25.47
N SER A 634 40.93 24.11 24.16
CA SER A 634 41.87 24.86 23.36
C SER A 634 41.34 26.27 23.09
N SER A 635 42.24 27.22 22.82
CA SER A 635 41.84 28.60 22.52
C SER A 635 41.23 28.77 21.12
N ASP A 636 41.34 27.75 20.26
CA ASP A 636 40.84 27.75 18.88
C ASP A 636 39.49 27.05 18.71
N SER A 637 38.91 26.46 19.77
CA SER A 637 37.52 26.02 19.73
C SER A 637 36.58 27.04 20.37
N SER A 638 35.51 27.38 19.66
CA SER A 638 34.35 28.07 20.20
C SER A 638 33.41 27.06 20.86
N GLY A 639 32.94 27.40 22.05
CA GLY A 639 31.90 26.63 22.71
C GLY A 639 30.56 26.74 21.98
N ASP A 640 30.44 27.49 20.89
CA ASP A 640 29.18 27.86 20.27
C ASP A 640 28.55 26.69 19.49
N GLN A 641 27.27 26.41 19.73
CA GLN A 641 26.43 25.51 18.94
C GLN A 641 25.06 26.14 18.69
N TYR A 642 24.51 25.88 17.49
CA TYR A 642 23.27 26.54 17.06
C TYR A 642 22.20 25.57 16.59
N VAL A 643 21.02 25.64 17.21
CA VAL A 643 19.85 24.87 16.76
C VAL A 643 18.85 25.82 16.12
N THR A 644 18.58 25.64 14.84
CA THR A 644 17.53 26.42 14.16
C THR A 644 16.19 25.69 14.28
N ILE A 645 15.13 26.38 14.69
CA ILE A 645 13.76 25.83 14.65
C ILE A 645 12.94 26.64 13.67
N VAL A 646 12.37 25.97 12.67
CA VAL A 646 11.49 26.56 11.64
C VAL A 646 10.06 26.13 11.92
N ASN A 647 9.20 27.11 12.23
CA ASN A 647 7.80 26.89 12.57
C ASN A 647 6.90 27.20 11.38
N LEU A 648 6.48 26.16 10.66
CA LEU A 648 5.49 26.23 9.57
C LEU A 648 4.17 25.58 10.01
N THR A 649 3.83 25.74 11.29
CA THR A 649 2.55 25.32 11.89
C THR A 649 1.69 26.56 12.15
N PRO A 650 0.35 26.43 12.32
CA PRO A 650 -0.49 27.56 12.68
C PRO A 650 -0.36 28.00 14.15
N TYR A 651 0.51 27.36 14.93
CA TYR A 651 0.67 27.58 16.36
C TYR A 651 1.98 28.31 16.66
N ARG A 652 2.01 29.20 17.65
CA ARG A 652 3.28 29.70 18.21
C ARG A 652 3.97 28.55 18.96
N MET A 653 5.27 28.37 18.76
CA MET A 653 6.08 27.49 19.60
C MET A 653 6.62 28.30 20.77
N VAL A 654 6.14 28.02 21.98
CA VAL A 654 6.50 28.75 23.20
C VAL A 654 7.58 27.98 23.94
N HIS A 655 8.71 28.63 24.22
CA HIS A 655 9.76 28.07 25.08
C HIS A 655 9.29 28.14 26.54
N THR A 656 9.27 26.99 27.20
CA THR A 656 8.73 26.81 28.56
C THR A 656 9.85 26.55 29.57
N SER A 657 9.51 26.35 30.84
CA SER A 657 10.52 26.07 31.87
C SER A 657 11.33 24.81 31.53
N SER A 658 12.65 24.97 31.46
CA SER A 658 13.63 23.90 31.28
C SER A 658 14.48 23.69 32.53
N PRO A 659 15.05 22.48 32.73
CA PRO A 659 16.16 22.28 33.67
C PRO A 659 17.32 23.24 33.37
N THR A 660 18.06 23.64 34.41
CA THR A 660 19.30 24.41 34.22
C THR A 660 20.28 23.58 33.39
N PRO A 661 20.81 24.11 32.27
CA PRO A 661 21.76 23.40 31.44
C PRO A 661 23.08 23.21 32.20
N TYR A 662 23.69 22.03 32.07
CA TYR A 662 24.93 21.66 32.74
C TYR A 662 26.11 21.81 31.79
N GLN A 663 27.15 22.54 32.20
CA GLN A 663 28.36 22.85 31.42
C GLN A 663 28.13 23.73 30.18
N PHE A 664 27.21 24.69 30.28
CA PHE A 664 27.00 25.73 29.27
C PHE A 664 27.15 27.14 29.89
N ASP A 665 27.91 28.01 29.23
CA ASP A 665 28.05 29.44 29.57
C ASP A 665 26.90 30.29 29.02
N GLU A 666 26.27 29.83 27.93
CA GLU A 666 25.15 30.52 27.29
C GLU A 666 24.05 29.52 26.88
N TRP A 667 22.79 29.90 27.10
CA TRP A 667 21.62 29.10 26.75
C TRP A 667 20.47 29.99 26.27
N ASP A 668 20.55 30.43 25.02
CA ASP A 668 19.59 31.33 24.38
C ASP A 668 18.58 30.57 23.52
N PHE A 669 17.59 29.95 24.19
CA PHE A 669 16.40 29.36 23.59
C PHE A 669 15.16 30.22 23.88
N GLY A 670 14.25 30.31 22.92
CA GLY A 670 13.14 31.25 22.96
C GLY A 670 12.04 30.90 21.97
N ASP A 671 10.94 31.65 22.05
CA ASP A 671 9.74 31.42 21.26
C ASP A 671 9.96 31.55 19.75
N ILE A 672 9.20 30.77 18.98
CA ILE A 672 9.14 30.87 17.52
C ILE A 672 7.69 31.09 17.08
N PRO A 673 7.33 32.31 16.62
CA PRO A 673 6.03 32.60 16.03
C PRO A 673 5.73 31.72 14.81
N SER A 674 4.43 31.54 14.55
CA SER A 674 3.90 30.85 13.36
C SER A 674 4.44 31.50 12.06
N GLY A 675 5.06 30.72 11.19
CA GLY A 675 5.64 31.19 9.93
C GLY A 675 7.05 31.76 10.03
N ARG A 676 7.69 31.65 11.21
CA ARG A 676 9.04 32.20 11.48
C ARG A 676 10.04 31.10 11.81
N ALA A 677 11.32 31.49 11.86
CA ALA A 677 12.42 30.64 12.30
C ALA A 677 13.27 31.38 13.34
N ARG A 678 13.95 30.63 14.22
CA ARG A 678 14.89 31.16 15.22
C ARG A 678 16.16 30.32 15.26
N LYS A 679 17.33 30.96 15.17
CA LYS A 679 18.65 30.37 15.49
C LYS A 679 18.83 30.46 17.01
N ASN A 680 18.71 29.34 17.71
CA ASN A 680 18.92 29.25 19.15
C ASN A 680 20.40 28.95 19.43
N LYS A 681 20.96 29.51 20.49
CA LYS A 681 22.38 29.35 20.83
C LYS A 681 22.57 28.57 22.13
N ALA A 682 23.48 27.61 22.12
CA ALA A 682 24.02 26.95 23.30
C ALA A 682 25.55 27.04 23.25
N ALA A 683 26.18 27.70 24.23
CA ALA A 683 27.64 27.79 24.30
C ALA A 683 28.18 26.92 25.44
N TYR A 684 29.04 25.95 25.14
CA TYR A 684 29.72 25.10 26.12
C TYR A 684 30.68 25.93 26.98
N ASP A 685 30.74 25.67 28.30
CA ASP A 685 31.71 26.28 29.21
C ASP A 685 33.09 25.70 28.95
N LEU A 686 33.94 26.45 28.25
CA LEU A 686 35.31 26.03 27.91
C LEU A 686 36.32 26.34 29.02
N GLY A 687 35.88 26.84 30.17
CA GLY A 687 36.72 27.14 31.32
C GLY A 687 37.53 25.93 31.78
N LEU A 688 38.78 26.15 32.21
CA LEU A 688 39.65 25.10 32.73
C LEU A 688 39.12 24.42 34.01
N ASN A 689 38.05 24.96 34.61
CA ASN A 689 37.29 24.37 35.72
C ASN A 689 36.36 23.23 35.28
N VAL A 690 36.03 23.13 33.99
CA VAL A 690 35.30 22.01 33.43
C VAL A 690 36.29 20.88 33.19
N GLY A 691 36.18 19.79 33.96
CA GLY A 691 37.17 18.71 33.93
C GLY A 691 36.99 17.70 32.79
N SER A 692 35.75 17.49 32.35
CA SER A 692 35.39 16.59 31.24
C SER A 692 34.08 17.05 30.63
N PHE A 693 33.99 16.99 29.31
CA PHE A 693 32.75 17.25 28.58
C PHE A 693 31.92 16.00 28.36
N ALA A 694 32.31 14.82 28.85
CA ALA A 694 31.64 13.55 28.55
C ALA A 694 30.18 13.46 29.04
N ASP A 695 29.77 14.33 29.97
CA ASP A 695 28.43 14.38 30.56
C ASP A 695 27.72 15.74 30.36
N THR A 696 28.16 16.54 29.39
CA THR A 696 27.54 17.85 29.07
C THR A 696 26.10 17.64 28.59
N ASN A 697 25.11 18.34 29.18
CA ASN A 697 23.70 18.16 28.82
C ASN A 697 22.85 19.42 29.09
N GLY A 698 21.98 19.79 28.15
CA GLY A 698 21.04 20.91 28.30
C GLY A 698 19.75 20.72 27.49
N PHE A 699 18.60 21.12 28.05
CA PHE A 699 17.27 20.88 27.48
C PHE A 699 16.52 22.18 27.19
N ALA A 700 15.87 22.28 26.04
CA ALA A 700 14.92 23.34 25.70
C ALA A 700 13.54 22.74 25.46
N ASN A 701 12.57 23.11 26.31
CA ASN A 701 11.22 22.56 26.29
C ASN A 701 10.27 23.49 25.55
N TYR A 702 9.54 22.98 24.56
CA TYR A 702 8.60 23.74 23.75
C TYR A 702 7.17 23.23 23.89
N LYS A 703 6.22 24.16 23.83
CA LYS A 703 4.78 23.88 23.73
C LYS A 703 4.19 24.59 22.52
N LEU A 704 3.32 23.92 21.78
CA LEU A 704 2.54 24.55 20.73
C LEU A 704 1.35 25.29 21.37
N GLU A 705 1.32 26.61 21.22
CA GLU A 705 0.30 27.46 21.83
C GLU A 705 -1.10 27.07 21.34
N GLY A 706 -2.02 26.89 22.28
CA GLY A 706 -3.39 26.49 21.97
C GLY A 706 -3.59 24.98 21.76
N THR A 707 -2.54 24.14 21.91
CA THR A 707 -2.64 22.67 21.90
C THR A 707 -2.07 22.07 23.21
N ASP A 708 -2.16 20.74 23.33
CA ASP A 708 -1.50 19.95 24.37
C ASP A 708 -0.13 19.40 23.93
N LYS A 709 0.28 19.67 22.69
CA LYS A 709 1.51 19.12 22.10
C LYS A 709 2.74 19.84 22.62
N THR A 710 3.77 19.06 22.92
CA THR A 710 5.06 19.54 23.41
C THR A 710 6.19 18.82 22.69
N PHE A 711 7.36 19.44 22.60
CA PHE A 711 8.57 18.80 22.10
C PHE A 711 9.79 19.33 22.83
N GLN A 712 10.91 18.63 22.74
CA GLN A 712 12.15 18.98 23.43
C GLN A 712 13.33 18.97 22.47
N ILE A 713 14.27 19.86 22.73
CA ILE A 713 15.58 19.88 22.09
C ILE A 713 16.61 19.56 23.17
N HIS A 714 17.44 18.55 22.94
CA HIS A 714 18.58 18.23 23.79
C HIS A 714 19.86 18.69 23.08
N VAL A 715 20.70 19.46 23.75
CA VAL A 715 22.08 19.72 23.32
C VAL A 715 23.00 19.01 24.30
N THR A 716 23.86 18.14 23.77
CA THR A 716 24.68 17.21 24.56
C THR A 716 25.97 16.88 23.81
N SER A 717 26.85 16.12 24.45
CA SER A 717 28.11 15.64 23.89
C SER A 717 28.18 14.10 23.89
N HIS A 718 28.96 13.54 22.96
CA HIS A 718 29.26 12.10 22.91
C HIS A 718 30.76 11.92 22.68
N MET A 719 31.48 11.42 23.69
CA MET A 719 32.95 11.31 23.65
C MET A 719 33.42 9.89 23.99
N PRO A 720 34.42 9.33 23.27
CA PRO A 720 35.04 9.88 22.06
C PRO A 720 34.18 9.63 20.82
N ASP A 721 34.00 10.65 19.97
CA ASP A 721 33.40 10.54 18.65
C ASP A 721 34.09 11.50 17.67
N ALA A 722 33.91 11.32 16.35
CA ALA A 722 34.44 12.27 15.38
C ALA A 722 33.71 13.62 15.43
N TYR A 723 32.42 13.56 15.77
CA TYR A 723 31.51 14.69 15.90
C TYR A 723 31.05 14.78 17.35
N GLU A 724 31.88 15.28 18.27
CA GLU A 724 31.60 15.13 19.71
C GLU A 724 30.36 15.89 20.19
N ARG A 725 29.92 16.91 19.44
CA ARG A 725 28.75 17.73 19.75
C ARG A 725 27.49 17.14 19.13
N ARG A 726 26.40 17.09 19.91
CA ARG A 726 25.13 16.44 19.54
C ARG A 726 23.93 17.35 19.75
N VAL A 727 22.96 17.22 18.86
CA VAL A 727 21.59 17.68 19.08
C VAL A 727 20.64 16.51 18.95
N VAL A 728 19.64 16.50 19.81
CA VAL A 728 18.53 15.57 19.72
C VAL A 728 17.23 16.35 19.58
N PHE A 729 16.45 15.94 18.59
CA PHE A 729 15.07 16.39 18.40
C PHE A 729 14.12 15.33 18.94
N ASP A 730 13.49 15.62 20.08
CA ASP A 730 12.49 14.75 20.70
C ASP A 730 11.09 15.32 20.46
N LEU A 731 10.35 14.68 19.56
CA LEU A 731 8.97 15.05 19.25
C LEU A 731 7.96 14.09 19.92
N GLY A 732 8.38 13.34 20.94
CA GLY A 732 7.55 12.38 21.66
C GLY A 732 6.32 12.99 22.32
N GLY A 733 6.43 14.21 22.85
CA GLY A 733 5.29 14.98 23.37
C GLY A 733 4.30 15.43 22.29
N MET A 734 4.63 15.23 21.01
CA MET A 734 3.73 15.41 19.87
C MET A 734 3.17 14.08 19.34
N GLY A 735 3.52 12.95 19.97
CA GLY A 735 3.22 11.61 19.47
C GLY A 735 4.14 11.16 18.33
N MET A 736 5.27 11.84 18.13
CA MET A 736 6.21 11.59 17.03
C MET A 736 7.55 11.03 17.58
N GLY A 737 8.47 10.77 16.66
CA GLY A 737 9.74 10.11 16.95
C GLY A 737 10.82 11.02 17.49
N TRP A 738 12.03 10.50 17.42
CA TRP A 738 13.22 11.08 18.02
C TRP A 738 14.40 10.93 17.05
N ARG A 739 15.25 11.96 16.90
CA ARG A 739 16.50 11.86 16.10
C ARG A 739 17.67 12.58 16.77
N GLU A 740 18.80 11.89 16.84
CA GLU A 740 20.11 12.43 17.22
C GLU A 740 20.93 12.76 15.97
N LEU A 741 21.62 13.89 16.00
CA LEU A 741 22.48 14.38 14.95
C LEU A 741 23.81 14.88 15.53
N GLY A 742 24.90 14.57 14.83
CA GLY A 742 26.19 15.22 15.03
C GLY A 742 26.24 16.55 14.28
N PHE A 743 26.83 17.57 14.91
CA PHE A 743 27.00 18.86 14.25
C PHE A 743 28.12 18.81 13.19
N PRO A 744 27.87 19.21 11.92
CA PRO A 744 28.86 19.09 10.84
C PRO A 744 30.17 19.86 11.01
N GLY A 745 30.18 20.87 11.85
CA GLY A 745 31.34 21.68 12.14
C GLY A 745 31.10 22.57 13.35
N GLU A 746 32.14 23.28 13.74
CA GLU A 746 32.05 24.32 14.74
C GLU A 746 31.14 25.45 14.24
N ARG A 747 30.29 26.02 15.09
CA ARG A 747 29.34 27.12 14.74
C ARG A 747 28.33 26.83 13.63
N VAL A 748 28.25 25.59 13.12
CA VAL A 748 27.25 25.18 12.13
C VAL A 748 25.88 25.04 12.80
N SER A 749 24.83 25.55 12.15
CA SER A 749 23.47 25.35 12.63
C SER A 749 22.80 24.09 12.06
N VAL A 750 22.13 23.32 12.92
CA VAL A 750 21.28 22.18 12.54
C VAL A 750 19.82 22.56 12.74
N ALA A 751 18.97 22.33 11.73
CA ALA A 751 17.59 22.80 11.73
C ALA A 751 16.55 21.69 12.06
N LEU A 752 15.52 22.05 12.83
CA LEU A 752 14.29 21.29 12.98
C LEU A 752 13.17 22.05 12.26
N ILE A 753 12.53 21.42 11.29
CA ILE A 753 11.38 21.97 10.58
C ILE A 753 10.15 21.18 10.99
N ILE A 754 9.09 21.87 11.39
CA ILE A 754 7.77 21.27 11.66
C ILE A 754 6.70 22.06 10.90
N THR A 755 5.84 21.33 10.19
CA THR A 755 4.63 21.86 9.56
C THR A 755 3.42 20.97 9.87
N GLY A 756 2.23 21.38 9.44
CA GLY A 756 0.98 20.68 9.72
C GLY A 756 0.21 21.26 10.91
N SER A 757 -0.81 20.54 11.36
CA SER A 757 -1.68 20.94 12.49
C SER A 757 -2.30 19.73 13.20
N GLU A 758 -2.98 19.92 14.34
CA GLU A 758 -3.73 18.82 15.00
C GLU A 758 -4.70 18.11 14.05
N ASP A 759 -5.36 18.91 13.21
CA ASP A 759 -6.42 18.46 12.31
C ASP A 759 -5.81 17.79 11.06
N TYR A 760 -4.76 18.39 10.49
CA TYR A 760 -4.11 17.89 9.28
C TYR A 760 -3.13 16.73 9.54
N GLY A 761 -2.60 16.61 10.75
CA GLY A 761 -1.39 15.85 11.06
C GLY A 761 -0.12 16.70 10.89
N TYR A 762 0.95 16.31 11.57
CA TYR A 762 2.24 17.01 11.53
C TYR A 762 3.23 16.32 10.59
N VAL A 763 4.06 17.13 9.93
CA VAL A 763 5.18 16.68 9.10
C VAL A 763 6.44 17.34 9.64
N ASN A 764 7.54 16.60 9.74
CA ASN A 764 8.76 17.07 10.39
C ASN A 764 10.04 16.60 9.67
N SER A 765 11.18 17.17 10.08
CA SER A 765 12.50 16.87 9.52
C SER A 765 13.30 15.84 10.31
N LEU A 766 12.65 14.88 11.00
CA LEU A 766 13.36 13.77 11.63
C LEU A 766 13.80 12.72 10.60
N GLN A 767 13.04 12.48 9.54
CA GLN A 767 13.44 11.58 8.46
C GLN A 767 12.89 12.08 7.13
N LEU A 768 13.33 11.48 6.01
CA LEU A 768 12.69 11.74 4.72
C LEU A 768 11.22 11.37 4.85
N ASN A 769 10.35 12.25 4.34
CA ASN A 769 8.91 12.08 4.42
C ASN A 769 8.46 11.12 3.31
N ASN A 770 7.73 11.61 2.31
CA ASN A 770 7.41 10.83 1.12
C ASN A 770 8.38 11.21 -0.02
N ILE A 771 9.00 10.23 -0.68
CA ILE A 771 9.86 10.49 -1.84
C ILE A 771 9.03 11.11 -2.99
N ALA A 772 7.79 10.65 -3.18
CA ALA A 772 6.80 11.21 -4.11
C ALA A 772 5.98 12.33 -3.43
N TRP A 773 6.68 13.31 -2.85
CA TRP A 773 6.06 14.36 -2.04
C TRP A 773 5.07 15.24 -2.84
N MET A 774 5.30 15.49 -4.13
CA MET A 774 4.36 16.31 -4.92
C MET A 774 3.04 15.57 -5.06
N ARG A 775 3.08 14.26 -5.30
CA ARG A 775 1.90 13.39 -5.37
C ARG A 775 1.14 13.36 -4.05
N SER A 776 1.83 13.26 -2.91
CA SER A 776 1.20 13.38 -1.58
C SER A 776 0.49 14.73 -1.38
N MET A 777 0.96 15.80 -2.03
CA MET A 777 0.35 17.12 -1.94
C MET A 777 -0.59 17.45 -3.10
N TYR A 778 -0.97 16.48 -3.94
CA TYR A 778 -1.73 16.73 -5.17
C TYR A 778 -2.96 17.63 -4.91
N ASP A 779 -3.79 17.32 -3.92
CA ASP A 779 -4.98 18.13 -3.62
C ASP A 779 -4.69 19.55 -3.09
N VAL A 780 -3.47 19.79 -2.61
CA VAL A 780 -3.01 21.09 -2.11
C VAL A 780 -2.42 21.96 -3.22
N ILE A 781 -1.77 21.33 -4.21
CA ILE A 781 -1.00 22.04 -5.24
C ILE A 781 -1.60 22.01 -6.64
N LYS A 782 -2.49 21.06 -6.98
CA LYS A 782 -2.96 20.76 -8.34
C LYS A 782 -3.40 21.96 -9.17
N ASP A 783 -4.10 22.91 -8.55
CA ASP A 783 -4.65 24.09 -9.24
C ASP A 783 -3.68 25.28 -9.29
N ARG A 784 -2.53 25.18 -8.62
CA ARG A 784 -1.51 26.24 -8.61
C ARG A 784 -0.76 26.27 -9.92
N GLN A 785 -0.37 27.46 -10.36
CA GLN A 785 0.54 27.58 -11.50
C GLN A 785 1.91 27.02 -11.12
N LEU A 786 2.65 26.50 -12.10
CA LEU A 786 3.98 25.92 -11.88
C LEU A 786 4.93 26.92 -11.17
N ARG A 787 4.81 28.22 -11.45
CA ARG A 787 5.57 29.30 -10.77
C ARG A 787 5.26 29.47 -9.28
N HIS A 788 4.19 28.87 -8.79
CA HIS A 788 3.73 28.99 -7.40
C HIS A 788 3.96 27.74 -6.57
N VAL A 789 4.57 26.70 -7.13
CA VAL A 789 4.93 25.48 -6.39
C VAL A 789 6.41 25.55 -6.05
N VAL A 790 6.72 25.61 -4.75
CA VAL A 790 8.10 25.72 -4.28
C VAL A 790 8.78 24.35 -4.38
N VAL A 791 9.94 24.27 -5.04
CA VAL A 791 10.69 23.02 -5.19
C VAL A 791 12.16 23.19 -4.81
N PRO A 792 12.84 22.14 -4.31
CA PRO A 792 14.28 22.13 -4.19
C PRO A 792 14.89 22.03 -5.58
N GLY A 793 15.92 22.83 -5.81
CA GLY A 793 16.73 22.81 -7.02
C GLY A 793 18.16 22.37 -6.73
N SER A 794 18.77 21.65 -7.68
CA SER A 794 20.18 21.26 -7.63
C SER A 794 20.99 22.07 -8.64
N HIS A 795 22.01 22.78 -8.14
CA HIS A 795 22.95 23.54 -8.97
C HIS A 795 24.05 22.63 -9.51
N ASP A 796 24.38 22.78 -10.80
CA ASP A 796 25.32 21.92 -11.53
C ASP A 796 25.08 20.44 -11.23
N ALA A 797 23.82 20.04 -11.34
CA ALA A 797 23.30 18.89 -10.62
C ALA A 797 23.94 17.55 -10.99
N ALA A 798 24.64 17.48 -12.11
CA ALA A 798 25.30 16.28 -12.60
C ALA A 798 26.78 16.17 -12.20
N LEU A 799 27.29 17.11 -11.39
CA LEU A 799 28.63 17.06 -10.80
C LEU A 799 28.59 16.35 -9.44
N SER A 800 28.04 15.13 -9.43
CA SER A 800 28.04 14.22 -8.26
C SER A 800 29.37 13.50 -8.04
N LYS A 801 30.19 13.47 -9.10
CA LYS A 801 31.54 12.91 -9.15
C LYS A 801 32.36 13.70 -10.17
N ILE A 802 33.68 13.69 -10.03
CA ILE A 802 34.58 14.13 -11.10
C ILE A 802 34.96 12.93 -11.96
N SER A 803 34.86 13.07 -13.28
CA SER A 803 35.14 12.00 -14.24
C SER A 803 36.38 12.31 -15.07
N ASP A 804 37.44 11.50 -14.87
CA ASP A 804 38.66 11.55 -15.69
C ASP A 804 38.44 11.02 -17.11
N SER A 805 37.37 10.23 -17.32
CA SER A 805 37.00 9.65 -18.61
C SER A 805 36.28 10.62 -19.55
N GLY A 806 35.72 11.72 -19.02
CA GLY A 806 35.10 12.78 -19.81
C GLY A 806 36.14 13.80 -20.26
N TRP A 807 36.50 14.73 -19.38
CA TRP A 807 37.53 15.73 -19.60
C TRP A 807 37.95 16.40 -18.27
N LEU A 808 39.25 16.65 -18.13
CA LEU A 808 39.84 17.28 -16.94
C LEU A 808 40.69 18.49 -17.33
N GLY A 809 40.20 19.70 -17.03
CA GLY A 809 40.88 20.97 -17.30
C GLY A 809 41.21 21.72 -16.02
N LEU A 810 41.96 21.08 -15.12
CA LEU A 810 42.37 21.61 -13.80
C LEU A 810 41.23 21.74 -12.76
N GLY A 811 40.05 21.17 -13.02
CA GLY A 811 39.03 20.98 -11.99
C GLY A 811 39.42 19.90 -10.99
N THR A 812 38.98 20.07 -9.74
CA THR A 812 39.15 19.12 -8.63
C THR A 812 37.80 18.90 -7.94
N ALA A 813 37.71 17.89 -7.08
CA ALA A 813 36.52 17.72 -6.24
C ALA A 813 36.22 18.99 -5.42
N ALA A 814 37.26 19.58 -4.81
CA ALA A 814 37.12 20.79 -4.02
C ALA A 814 36.50 21.98 -4.76
N ASN A 815 36.90 22.22 -6.02
CA ASN A 815 36.55 23.45 -6.74
C ASN A 815 35.48 23.27 -7.84
N THR A 816 35.14 22.04 -8.20
CA THR A 816 34.25 21.75 -9.33
C THR A 816 33.06 20.88 -8.94
N GLN A 817 33.21 19.98 -7.96
CA GLN A 817 32.13 19.09 -7.55
C GLN A 817 31.12 19.84 -6.68
N THR A 818 29.87 19.89 -7.11
CA THR A 818 28.79 20.61 -6.42
C THR A 818 27.84 19.67 -5.68
N GLN A 819 27.74 18.40 -6.12
CA GLN A 819 26.85 17.40 -5.56
C GLN A 819 27.63 16.15 -5.13
N SER A 820 27.09 15.36 -4.19
CA SER A 820 27.65 14.03 -3.87
C SER A 820 26.67 12.90 -4.21
N LEU A 821 25.36 13.18 -4.18
CA LEU A 821 24.34 12.22 -4.56
C LEU A 821 24.26 12.16 -6.08
N ASP A 822 24.14 10.95 -6.63
CA ASP A 822 23.83 10.78 -8.06
C ASP A 822 22.43 11.33 -8.39
N HIS A 823 22.15 11.46 -9.69
CA HIS A 823 20.90 12.07 -10.16
C HIS A 823 19.62 11.42 -9.58
N TYR A 824 19.62 10.09 -9.43
CA TYR A 824 18.49 9.35 -8.86
C TYR A 824 18.30 9.67 -7.37
N ASN A 825 19.38 9.71 -6.60
CA ASN A 825 19.31 9.99 -5.17
C ASN A 825 19.01 11.47 -4.87
N GLN A 826 19.41 12.40 -5.74
CA GLN A 826 18.97 13.80 -5.65
C GLN A 826 17.44 13.92 -5.78
N LEU A 827 16.81 13.16 -6.69
CA LEU A 827 15.35 13.08 -6.79
C LEU A 827 14.71 12.50 -5.51
N ARG A 828 15.34 11.49 -4.89
CA ARG A 828 14.84 10.86 -3.65
C ARG A 828 14.85 11.80 -2.45
N VAL A 829 15.85 12.68 -2.34
CA VAL A 829 15.90 13.72 -1.30
C VAL A 829 15.02 14.95 -1.61
N GLY A 830 14.24 14.90 -2.69
CA GLY A 830 13.15 15.84 -2.98
C GLY A 830 13.40 16.83 -4.11
N VAL A 831 14.56 16.83 -4.78
CA VAL A 831 14.87 17.76 -5.87
C VAL A 831 13.90 17.56 -7.04
N ARG A 832 13.39 18.66 -7.62
CA ARG A 832 12.51 18.64 -8.81
C ARG A 832 12.92 19.64 -9.89
N TYR A 833 13.97 20.42 -9.64
CA TYR A 833 14.56 21.33 -10.62
C TYR A 833 16.06 21.07 -10.74
N PHE A 834 16.55 20.88 -11.95
CA PHE A 834 17.95 20.55 -12.22
C PHE A 834 18.56 21.58 -13.16
N ASP A 835 19.60 22.28 -12.68
CA ASP A 835 20.49 23.07 -13.54
C ASP A 835 21.58 22.14 -14.09
N MET A 836 21.48 21.81 -15.38
CA MET A 836 22.30 20.83 -16.06
C MET A 836 23.18 21.51 -17.09
N ARG A 837 24.49 21.36 -16.96
CA ARG A 837 25.46 21.92 -17.91
C ARG A 837 26.04 20.80 -18.76
N ILE A 838 25.60 20.68 -20.01
CA ILE A 838 25.97 19.54 -20.87
C ILE A 838 26.88 19.97 -22.00
N VAL A 839 27.95 19.20 -22.21
CA VAL A 839 28.96 19.39 -23.26
C VAL A 839 29.20 18.06 -23.99
N SER A 840 29.83 18.11 -25.16
CA SER A 840 30.44 16.94 -25.79
C SER A 840 31.95 17.00 -25.68
N ILE A 841 32.62 15.85 -25.75
CA ILE A 841 34.07 15.79 -25.70
C ILE A 841 34.61 15.40 -27.08
N ARG A 842 35.35 16.31 -27.73
CA ARG A 842 35.99 16.07 -29.05
C ARG A 842 34.98 15.59 -30.12
N GLY A 843 33.76 16.08 -30.08
CA GLY A 843 32.64 15.68 -30.94
C GLY A 843 32.02 14.32 -30.60
N GLY A 844 32.52 13.63 -29.57
CA GLY A 844 32.04 12.33 -29.08
C GLY A 844 30.92 12.44 -28.06
N ASP A 845 30.95 11.60 -27.03
CA ASP A 845 29.86 11.44 -26.08
C ASP A 845 29.52 12.71 -25.29
N PHE A 846 28.31 12.73 -24.71
CA PHE A 846 27.79 13.85 -23.94
C PHE A 846 28.03 13.67 -22.44
N TRP A 847 28.55 14.72 -21.81
CA TRP A 847 28.92 14.73 -20.41
C TRP A 847 28.38 15.99 -19.75
N SER A 848 28.09 15.90 -18.47
CA SER A 848 27.95 17.09 -17.65
C SER A 848 29.29 17.76 -17.40
N ALA A 849 29.29 19.08 -17.20
CA ALA A 849 30.51 19.84 -16.94
C ALA A 849 30.25 21.05 -16.04
N HIS A 850 31.20 21.33 -15.17
CA HIS A 850 31.28 22.60 -14.46
C HIS A 850 32.59 23.28 -14.86
N ILE A 851 32.46 24.36 -15.61
CA ILE A 851 33.57 25.08 -16.23
C ILE A 851 33.34 26.59 -16.17
N ASN A 852 34.44 27.34 -16.14
CA ASN A 852 34.38 28.80 -16.04
C ASN A 852 33.71 29.50 -17.24
N ASN A 853 33.92 28.99 -18.46
CA ASN A 853 33.33 29.54 -19.68
C ASN A 853 33.28 28.46 -20.79
N PRO A 854 32.09 28.09 -21.29
CA PRO A 854 31.92 27.01 -22.27
C PRO A 854 32.51 27.30 -23.65
N ILE A 855 32.74 28.58 -23.99
CA ILE A 855 33.30 28.98 -25.29
C ILE A 855 34.74 29.52 -25.18
N ALA A 856 35.37 29.44 -24.01
CA ALA A 856 36.77 29.83 -23.86
C ALA A 856 37.67 28.97 -24.76
N ALA A 857 38.75 29.58 -25.26
CA ALA A 857 39.79 28.82 -25.97
C ALA A 857 40.42 27.76 -25.05
N THR A 858 40.62 28.11 -23.77
CA THR A 858 41.14 27.24 -22.70
C THR A 858 40.18 27.25 -21.51
N PRO A 859 39.09 26.45 -21.54
CA PRO A 859 38.18 26.33 -20.41
C PRO A 859 38.89 25.67 -19.22
N VAL A 860 38.48 26.05 -18.02
CA VAL A 860 38.99 25.51 -16.75
C VAL A 860 37.83 24.90 -15.98
N GLY A 861 38.01 23.67 -15.48
CA GLY A 861 37.02 22.90 -14.73
C GLY A 861 37.13 21.40 -15.01
N ALA A 862 36.02 20.67 -14.87
CA ALA A 862 35.98 19.23 -15.13
C ALA A 862 34.57 18.74 -15.54
N THR A 863 34.51 17.52 -16.06
CA THR A 863 33.25 16.81 -16.33
C THR A 863 32.79 15.94 -15.17
N GLY A 864 31.48 15.74 -15.07
CA GLY A 864 30.84 14.87 -14.09
C GLY A 864 30.23 13.59 -14.68
N GLU A 865 28.97 13.32 -14.35
CA GLU A 865 28.19 12.20 -14.88
C GLU A 865 28.02 12.30 -16.41
N SER A 866 27.96 11.13 -17.06
CA SER A 866 27.61 11.02 -18.47
C SER A 866 26.12 11.29 -18.67
N LEU A 867 25.71 11.76 -19.86
CA LEU A 867 24.28 11.93 -20.16
C LEU A 867 23.49 10.61 -20.01
N ASP A 868 24.13 9.48 -20.32
CA ASP A 868 23.53 8.16 -20.17
C ASP A 868 23.18 7.83 -18.72
N ASP A 869 24.11 8.07 -17.79
CA ASP A 869 23.89 7.85 -16.36
C ASP A 869 22.72 8.73 -15.84
N LEU A 870 22.68 9.99 -16.31
CA LEU A 870 21.62 10.93 -15.95
C LEU A 870 20.24 10.48 -16.45
N ILE A 871 20.16 10.02 -17.70
CA ILE A 871 18.92 9.47 -18.30
C ILE A 871 18.49 8.20 -17.55
N LEU A 872 19.43 7.34 -17.17
CA LEU A 872 19.14 6.13 -16.39
C LEU A 872 18.58 6.51 -15.01
N GLY A 873 19.17 7.48 -14.33
CA GLY A 873 18.73 7.95 -13.02
C GLY A 873 17.30 8.47 -13.02
N ILE A 874 16.94 9.33 -13.98
CA ILE A 874 15.58 9.87 -14.08
C ILE A 874 14.57 8.81 -14.51
N ASN A 875 14.94 7.91 -15.42
CA ASN A 875 14.05 6.84 -15.86
C ASN A 875 13.73 5.86 -14.73
N ARG A 876 14.72 5.56 -13.89
CA ARG A 876 14.52 4.77 -12.68
C ARG A 876 13.57 5.49 -11.72
N PHE A 877 13.81 6.76 -11.44
CA PHE A 877 12.94 7.54 -10.55
C PHE A 877 11.49 7.59 -11.06
N ASN A 878 11.28 7.81 -12.35
CA ASN A 878 9.95 7.83 -12.96
C ASN A 878 9.21 6.48 -12.91
N ALA A 879 9.94 5.37 -12.78
CA ALA A 879 9.38 4.05 -12.58
C ALA A 879 9.01 3.81 -11.11
N ASP A 880 9.93 4.12 -10.20
CA ASP A 880 9.79 3.89 -8.77
C ASP A 880 8.76 4.85 -8.12
N TYR A 881 8.65 6.10 -8.63
CA TYR A 881 7.86 7.18 -8.04
C TYR A 881 7.08 8.00 -9.11
N PRO A 882 6.06 7.40 -9.76
CA PRO A 882 5.28 8.10 -10.78
C PRO A 882 4.42 9.23 -10.21
N GLY A 883 4.07 10.20 -11.05
CA GLY A 883 3.15 11.30 -10.71
C GLY A 883 3.83 12.63 -10.35
N GLU A 884 5.15 12.69 -10.42
CA GLU A 884 5.97 13.86 -10.10
C GLU A 884 6.23 14.74 -11.34
N VAL A 885 6.54 16.03 -11.10
CA VAL A 885 6.95 16.97 -12.16
C VAL A 885 8.42 17.29 -12.01
N ILE A 886 9.23 16.98 -13.02
CA ILE A 886 10.69 17.17 -12.98
C ILE A 886 11.08 18.16 -14.07
N VAL A 887 11.82 19.21 -13.70
CA VAL A 887 12.32 20.22 -14.63
C VAL A 887 13.82 20.02 -14.84
N TRP A 888 14.23 19.74 -16.07
CA TRP A 888 15.63 19.71 -16.50
C TRP A 888 15.92 20.93 -17.36
N VAL A 889 16.75 21.83 -16.85
CA VAL A 889 17.25 22.98 -17.62
C VAL A 889 18.67 22.69 -18.09
N ILE A 890 18.86 22.63 -19.40
CA ILE A 890 20.09 22.21 -20.06
C ILE A 890 20.80 23.42 -20.67
N LYS A 891 21.95 23.80 -20.10
CA LYS A 891 22.83 24.88 -20.51
C LYS A 891 24.07 24.35 -21.26
N TYR A 892 24.89 25.28 -21.75
CA TYR A 892 26.12 25.08 -22.53
C TYR A 892 25.92 24.54 -23.94
N MET A 893 25.65 23.26 -24.14
CA MET A 893 25.53 22.64 -25.47
C MET A 893 26.70 22.99 -26.41
N THR A 894 27.93 22.75 -25.91
CA THR A 894 29.21 23.07 -26.59
C THR A 894 30.17 21.90 -26.53
N ASP A 895 31.25 21.95 -27.31
CA ASP A 895 32.26 20.90 -27.38
C ASP A 895 33.58 21.27 -26.69
N LEU A 896 34.04 20.40 -25.79
CA LEU A 896 35.34 20.47 -25.13
C LEU A 896 36.42 19.73 -25.93
N ASN A 897 36.74 20.22 -27.12
CA ASN A 897 37.95 19.85 -27.87
C ASN A 897 39.16 20.73 -27.52
N THR A 898 40.15 20.22 -26.77
CA THR A 898 41.37 20.98 -26.45
C THR A 898 42.42 21.00 -27.57
N ASP A 899 42.21 20.24 -28.65
CA ASP A 899 43.19 20.04 -29.71
C ASP A 899 43.15 21.18 -30.77
N HIS A 900 42.12 22.03 -30.74
CA HIS A 900 41.92 23.16 -31.66
C HIS A 900 41.56 24.46 -30.91
N ALA A 901 42.53 25.37 -30.82
CA ALA A 901 42.52 26.54 -29.94
C ALA A 901 41.78 27.77 -30.49
N SER A 902 40.53 27.64 -30.93
CA SER A 902 39.65 28.80 -31.18
C SER A 902 38.27 28.65 -30.53
N SER A 903 37.71 29.75 -30.02
CA SER A 903 36.37 29.78 -29.45
C SER A 903 35.29 29.31 -30.43
N ASP A 904 35.52 29.53 -31.73
CA ASP A 904 34.57 29.18 -32.79
C ASP A 904 34.39 27.67 -32.98
N ALA A 905 35.40 26.87 -32.63
CA ALA A 905 35.34 25.40 -32.70
C ALA A 905 34.54 24.77 -31.55
N ARG A 906 34.12 25.57 -30.55
CA ARG A 906 33.35 25.12 -29.37
C ARG A 906 31.87 24.94 -29.66
N TYR A 907 31.33 25.65 -30.64
CA TYR A 907 29.90 25.59 -30.94
C TYR A 907 29.54 24.25 -31.58
N TRP A 908 28.51 23.59 -31.05
CA TRP A 908 27.88 22.47 -31.75
C TRP A 908 27.30 22.95 -33.09
N ASP A 909 27.43 22.10 -34.11
CA ASP A 909 26.69 22.27 -35.35
C ASP A 909 25.28 21.67 -35.24
N ALA A 910 24.46 21.84 -36.28
CA ALA A 910 23.09 21.33 -36.30
C ALA A 910 23.02 19.79 -36.17
N ASN A 911 24.04 19.07 -36.62
CA ASN A 911 24.07 17.60 -36.52
C ASN A 911 24.28 17.16 -35.07
N LYS A 912 25.21 17.80 -34.35
CA LYS A 912 25.48 17.46 -32.95
C LYS A 912 24.30 17.79 -32.05
N VAL A 913 23.60 18.90 -32.31
CA VAL A 913 22.35 19.23 -31.62
C VAL A 913 21.26 18.18 -31.90
N ALA A 914 21.12 17.73 -33.15
CA ALA A 914 20.16 16.70 -33.49
C ALA A 914 20.46 15.36 -32.81
N GLU A 915 21.74 14.98 -32.72
CA GLU A 915 22.23 13.81 -31.99
C GLU A 915 21.87 13.91 -30.50
N PHE A 916 22.15 15.06 -29.88
CA PHE A 916 21.83 15.31 -28.47
C PHE A 916 20.34 15.19 -28.18
N TYR A 917 19.48 15.80 -29.00
CA TYR A 917 18.03 15.70 -28.83
C TYR A 917 17.51 14.27 -28.98
N THR A 918 18.09 13.48 -29.88
CA THR A 918 17.76 12.05 -29.99
C THR A 918 18.16 11.26 -28.75
N GLN A 919 19.22 11.64 -28.03
CA GLN A 919 19.53 11.03 -26.73
C GLN A 919 18.48 11.37 -25.67
N LEU A 920 18.05 12.63 -25.60
CA LEU A 920 17.00 13.04 -24.65
C LEU A 920 15.65 12.33 -24.90
N GLU A 921 15.40 11.87 -26.13
CA GLU A 921 14.22 11.07 -26.47
C GLU A 921 14.18 9.68 -25.80
N ARG A 922 15.21 9.30 -25.04
CA ARG A 922 15.22 8.10 -24.20
C ARG A 922 14.64 8.32 -22.79
N ILE A 923 14.34 9.55 -22.40
CA ILE A 923 13.76 9.85 -21.08
C ILE A 923 12.28 9.46 -21.05
N ASN A 924 11.87 8.60 -20.13
CA ASN A 924 10.48 8.18 -19.96
C ASN A 924 9.63 9.34 -19.42
N ASN A 925 8.33 9.33 -19.72
CA ASN A 925 7.36 10.32 -19.24
C ASN A 925 7.73 11.77 -19.57
N ARG A 926 8.32 12.07 -20.75
CA ARG A 926 8.45 13.47 -21.20
C ARG A 926 7.08 14.15 -21.25
N CYS A 927 7.05 15.46 -21.01
CA CYS A 927 5.80 16.20 -21.06
C CYS A 927 5.17 16.15 -22.47
N PRO A 928 3.86 15.91 -22.61
CA PRO A 928 3.20 15.80 -23.92
C PRO A 928 3.40 17.03 -24.83
N PRO A 929 3.66 16.85 -26.14
CA PRO A 929 3.91 17.96 -27.07
C PRO A 929 2.83 19.06 -27.09
N ASN A 930 1.57 18.66 -26.88
CA ASN A 930 0.39 19.54 -26.90
C ASN A 930 0.31 20.52 -25.71
N LEU A 931 1.14 20.35 -24.68
CA LEU A 931 1.23 21.30 -23.56
C LEU A 931 1.84 22.66 -23.96
N SER A 932 2.40 22.79 -25.17
CA SER A 932 3.05 24.02 -25.66
C SER A 932 2.10 25.07 -26.25
N ASN A 933 0.80 24.79 -26.35
CA ASN A 933 -0.15 25.67 -27.04
C ASN A 933 -0.63 26.85 -26.15
N SER A 934 -0.33 28.09 -26.55
CA SER A 934 -0.86 29.40 -26.08
C SER A 934 -0.46 29.98 -24.71
N LEU A 935 0.00 29.20 -23.74
CA LEU A 935 0.53 29.67 -22.44
C LEU A 935 1.92 29.13 -22.17
N THR A 936 2.81 29.96 -21.60
CA THR A 936 4.14 29.57 -21.13
C THR A 936 4.03 28.63 -19.92
N PHE A 937 4.96 27.69 -19.78
CA PHE A 937 4.87 26.61 -18.79
C PHE A 937 4.78 27.10 -17.34
N ASP A 938 5.42 28.23 -17.02
CA ASP A 938 5.40 28.84 -15.68
C ASP A 938 3.98 29.19 -15.21
N LYS A 939 3.09 29.54 -16.14
CA LYS A 939 1.71 29.98 -15.85
C LYS A 939 0.69 28.86 -15.90
N ARG A 940 1.11 27.63 -16.21
CA ARG A 940 0.19 26.50 -16.30
C ARG A 940 -0.07 25.90 -14.94
N PRO A 941 -1.33 25.53 -14.65
CA PRO A 941 -1.65 24.72 -13.47
C PRO A 941 -0.83 23.44 -13.44
N ILE A 942 -0.34 23.06 -12.26
CA ILE A 942 0.60 21.95 -12.13
C ILE A 942 -0.05 20.59 -12.42
N ASN A 943 -1.38 20.46 -12.24
CA ASN A 943 -2.12 19.26 -12.62
C ASN A 943 -1.95 18.87 -14.09
N GLN A 944 -1.77 19.83 -14.99
CA GLN A 944 -1.52 19.55 -16.41
C GLN A 944 -0.22 18.76 -16.64
N PHE A 945 0.75 18.89 -15.74
CA PHE A 945 2.00 18.15 -15.77
C PHE A 945 1.93 16.88 -14.92
N MET A 946 1.32 16.94 -13.74
CA MET A 946 1.17 15.77 -12.85
C MET A 946 0.25 14.68 -13.44
N ASP A 947 -0.82 15.08 -14.12
CA ASP A 947 -1.80 14.17 -14.73
C ASP A 947 -1.39 13.71 -16.13
N ALA A 948 -0.30 14.26 -16.66
CA ALA A 948 0.27 13.83 -17.93
C ALA A 948 0.69 12.35 -17.88
N ASN A 949 0.82 11.74 -19.05
CA ASN A 949 1.24 10.34 -19.18
C ASN A 949 0.37 9.37 -18.37
N ASN A 950 -0.95 9.60 -18.34
CA ASN A 950 -1.95 8.85 -17.58
C ASN A 950 -1.72 8.92 -16.06
N GLY A 951 -1.50 10.12 -15.51
CA GLY A 951 -1.26 10.31 -14.08
C GLY A 951 0.15 9.94 -13.62
N LYS A 952 1.08 9.68 -14.54
CA LYS A 952 2.48 9.33 -14.23
C LYS A 952 3.40 10.54 -14.12
N GLY A 953 2.86 11.76 -14.16
CA GLY A 953 3.64 12.98 -14.15
C GLY A 953 4.40 13.20 -15.45
N CYS A 954 5.27 14.22 -15.47
CA CYS A 954 6.14 14.40 -16.62
C CYS A 954 7.44 15.16 -16.36
N VAL A 955 8.41 14.90 -17.25
CA VAL A 955 9.71 15.57 -17.31
C VAL A 955 9.67 16.71 -18.33
N LEU A 956 9.86 17.95 -17.87
CA LEU A 956 10.06 19.13 -18.71
C LEU A 956 11.53 19.24 -19.11
N LEU A 957 11.82 19.04 -20.40
CA LEU A 957 13.14 19.23 -20.97
C LEU A 957 13.26 20.62 -21.58
N ILE A 958 14.00 21.48 -20.90
CA ILE A 958 14.17 22.88 -21.25
C ILE A 958 15.63 23.12 -21.64
N THR A 959 15.87 23.67 -22.81
CA THR A 959 17.20 23.95 -23.35
C THR A 959 17.48 25.45 -23.32
N ASP A 960 18.72 25.82 -22.99
CA ASP A 960 19.26 27.17 -23.08
C ASP A 960 20.73 27.12 -23.55
N GLY A 961 20.97 26.33 -24.61
CA GLY A 961 22.30 26.11 -25.17
C GLY A 961 22.95 27.37 -25.74
N THR A 962 24.28 27.44 -25.60
CA THR A 962 25.15 28.43 -26.25
C THR A 962 25.45 27.99 -27.69
N LEU A 963 24.44 28.11 -28.55
CA LEU A 963 24.51 27.75 -29.98
C LEU A 963 24.62 28.99 -30.87
N ARG A 964 25.06 28.79 -32.13
CA ARG A 964 25.04 29.85 -33.14
C ARG A 964 23.58 30.26 -33.47
N PRO A 965 23.31 31.53 -33.83
CA PRO A 965 21.94 32.03 -34.01
C PRO A 965 21.10 31.30 -35.06
N ASP A 966 21.73 30.63 -36.03
CA ASP A 966 21.11 29.87 -37.12
C ASP A 966 20.70 28.44 -36.72
N ILE A 967 21.08 27.99 -35.52
CA ILE A 967 20.80 26.64 -35.03
C ILE A 967 19.60 26.66 -34.08
N LEU A 968 18.61 25.80 -34.34
CA LEU A 968 17.43 25.66 -33.51
C LEU A 968 17.79 25.17 -32.10
N LYS A 969 17.24 25.85 -31.10
CA LYS A 969 17.44 25.53 -29.68
C LYS A 969 16.35 24.62 -29.11
N ASP A 970 15.42 24.15 -29.92
CA ASP A 970 14.30 23.33 -29.51
C ASP A 970 13.99 22.21 -30.51
N ARG A 971 13.15 21.27 -30.07
CA ARG A 971 12.50 20.27 -30.90
C ARG A 971 11.13 19.95 -30.27
N PRO A 972 10.13 20.84 -30.40
CA PRO A 972 8.84 20.69 -29.70
C PRO A 972 8.11 19.39 -30.05
N GLY A 973 8.28 18.88 -31.28
CA GLY A 973 7.73 17.57 -31.70
C GLY A 973 8.27 16.37 -30.90
N SER A 974 9.42 16.52 -30.26
CA SER A 974 10.03 15.54 -29.35
C SER A 974 9.92 15.95 -27.87
N SER A 975 9.13 16.98 -27.56
CA SER A 975 8.97 17.55 -26.22
C SER A 975 10.25 18.15 -25.62
N ILE A 976 11.05 18.81 -26.45
CA ILE A 976 12.26 19.56 -26.04
C ILE A 976 12.03 21.03 -26.39
N TYR A 977 12.14 21.90 -25.40
CA TYR A 977 11.66 23.27 -25.49
C TYR A 977 12.73 24.30 -25.16
N TYR A 978 12.81 25.36 -25.96
CA TYR A 978 13.73 26.47 -25.67
C TYR A 978 13.20 27.35 -24.52
N LEU A 979 14.04 27.58 -23.51
CA LEU A 979 13.72 28.34 -22.29
C LEU A 979 12.99 29.65 -22.62
N ASN A 980 13.61 30.50 -23.43
CA ASN A 980 13.09 31.85 -23.69
C ASN A 980 11.79 31.89 -24.48
N GLU A 981 11.39 30.80 -25.15
CA GLU A 981 10.14 30.74 -25.89
C GLU A 981 9.00 30.16 -25.06
N TYR A 982 9.27 29.07 -24.33
CA TYR A 982 8.22 28.27 -23.68
C TYR A 982 8.14 28.46 -22.17
N PHE A 983 9.20 28.91 -21.50
CA PHE A 983 9.27 28.92 -20.03
C PHE A 983 9.94 30.18 -19.48
N LYS A 984 9.14 31.11 -18.97
CA LYS A 984 9.65 32.39 -18.46
C LYS A 984 10.12 32.22 -17.03
N THR A 985 11.41 32.48 -16.81
CA THR A 985 12.07 32.37 -15.50
C THR A 985 12.86 33.64 -15.19
N ASP A 986 13.08 33.89 -13.90
CA ASP A 986 14.09 34.82 -13.42
C ASP A 986 15.21 34.03 -12.74
N ASP A 987 16.31 33.83 -13.46
CA ASP A 987 17.51 33.11 -13.00
C ASP A 987 18.58 34.13 -12.57
N TYR A 988 18.56 34.53 -11.30
CA TYR A 988 19.42 35.59 -10.77
C TYR A 988 20.68 35.05 -10.11
N TRP A 989 21.79 35.05 -10.84
CA TRP A 989 23.11 34.74 -10.30
C TRP A 989 23.78 35.99 -9.72
N ALA A 990 23.85 36.07 -8.39
CA ALA A 990 24.44 37.21 -7.70
C ALA A 990 25.99 37.25 -7.80
N ASN A 991 26.63 36.11 -8.13
CA ASN A 991 28.08 35.94 -8.24
C ASN A 991 28.84 36.54 -7.03
N GLN A 992 28.50 36.06 -5.83
CA GLN A 992 29.12 36.52 -4.59
C GLN A 992 29.99 35.44 -3.98
N GLN A 993 31.12 35.85 -3.42
CA GLN A 993 31.99 34.97 -2.65
C GLN A 993 31.26 34.54 -1.38
N TYR A 994 30.96 35.43 -0.44
CA TYR A 994 30.48 35.02 0.88
C TYR A 994 28.96 34.75 0.94
N THR A 995 28.55 33.85 1.85
CA THR A 995 27.14 33.49 2.07
C THR A 995 26.28 34.70 2.45
N ALA A 996 26.77 35.58 3.33
CA ALA A 996 26.03 36.76 3.76
C ALA A 996 25.70 37.70 2.59
N ASP A 997 26.68 37.95 1.71
CA ASP A 997 26.51 38.80 0.53
C ASP A 997 25.55 38.17 -0.49
N ASN A 998 25.66 36.85 -0.71
CA ASN A 998 24.74 36.14 -1.59
C ASN A 998 23.31 36.15 -1.05
N ALA A 999 23.13 35.79 0.22
CA ALA A 999 21.84 35.75 0.89
C ALA A 999 21.12 37.11 0.80
N ASN A 1000 21.82 38.21 1.12
CA ASN A 1000 21.26 39.55 1.02
C ASN A 1000 20.77 39.88 -0.39
N LYS A 1001 21.57 39.59 -1.42
CA LYS A 1001 21.18 39.86 -2.81
C LYS A 1001 20.04 38.98 -3.30
N GLN A 1002 20.00 37.71 -2.90
CA GLN A 1002 18.89 36.81 -3.23
C GLN A 1002 17.59 37.27 -2.57
N LEU A 1003 17.65 37.77 -1.33
CA LEU A 1003 16.51 38.29 -0.61
C LEU A 1003 16.03 39.65 -1.14
N ASP A 1004 16.97 40.55 -1.50
CA ASP A 1004 16.65 41.79 -2.21
C ASP A 1004 15.92 41.47 -3.52
N ARG A 1005 16.39 40.47 -4.27
CA ARG A 1005 15.72 40.00 -5.49
C ARG A 1005 14.36 39.36 -5.20
N LEU A 1006 14.23 38.55 -4.15
CA LEU A 1006 12.95 37.97 -3.73
C LEU A 1006 11.90 39.05 -3.45
N SER A 1007 12.30 40.16 -2.82
CA SER A 1007 11.39 41.27 -2.49
C SER A 1007 10.79 41.96 -3.72
N THR A 1008 11.37 41.79 -4.91
CA THR A 1008 10.81 42.30 -6.16
C THR A 1008 9.80 41.35 -6.82
N HIS A 1009 9.60 40.15 -6.27
CA HIS A 1009 8.76 39.08 -6.85
C HIS A 1009 7.50 38.83 -6.01
N LYS A 1010 6.61 39.83 -6.00
CA LYS A 1010 5.32 39.66 -5.32
C LYS A 1010 4.46 38.62 -6.03
N ARG A 1011 3.84 37.73 -5.25
CA ARG A 1011 2.96 36.64 -5.68
C ARG A 1011 1.52 37.11 -5.84
N ASP A 1012 1.28 37.90 -6.88
CA ASP A 1012 0.02 38.61 -7.10
C ASP A 1012 -0.54 38.50 -8.54
N ASN A 1013 -0.03 37.55 -9.34
CA ASN A 1013 -0.35 37.37 -10.75
C ASN A 1013 -0.04 38.58 -11.67
N THR A 1014 0.66 39.61 -11.20
CA THR A 1014 1.10 40.73 -12.03
C THR A 1014 2.38 40.39 -12.81
N THR A 1015 2.98 41.39 -13.46
CA THR A 1015 4.23 41.20 -14.22
C THR A 1015 5.45 40.89 -13.35
N SER A 1016 5.42 41.22 -12.04
CA SER A 1016 6.49 40.86 -11.10
C SER A 1016 6.39 39.42 -10.58
N ASP A 1017 5.27 38.74 -10.79
CA ASP A 1017 5.07 37.34 -10.36
C ASP A 1017 5.76 36.36 -11.33
N ALA A 1018 7.09 36.29 -11.27
CA ALA A 1018 7.89 35.44 -12.15
C ALA A 1018 8.15 34.06 -11.54
N TYR A 1019 8.53 33.09 -12.38
CA TYR A 1019 9.15 31.84 -11.92
C TYR A 1019 10.57 32.15 -11.41
N PHE A 1020 10.69 32.49 -10.12
CA PHE A 1020 11.93 32.97 -9.52
C PHE A 1020 12.79 31.80 -9.02
N ILE A 1021 14.00 31.71 -9.58
CA ILE A 1021 15.03 30.75 -9.16
C ILE A 1021 15.95 31.48 -8.20
N MET A 1022 15.80 31.16 -6.91
CA MET A 1022 16.64 31.71 -5.86
C MET A 1022 17.91 30.87 -5.78
N GLN A 1023 19.01 31.45 -6.25
CA GLN A 1023 20.33 30.80 -6.27
C GLN A 1023 20.99 30.91 -4.90
N TRP A 1024 20.72 29.94 -4.04
CA TRP A 1024 21.26 29.83 -2.67
C TRP A 1024 22.59 29.09 -2.64
N GLN A 1025 23.48 29.44 -3.57
CA GLN A 1025 24.85 28.97 -3.66
C GLN A 1025 25.82 30.14 -3.84
N VAL A 1026 27.08 29.92 -3.51
CA VAL A 1026 28.12 30.94 -3.52
C VAL A 1026 29.13 30.70 -4.63
N THR A 1027 29.96 31.69 -4.94
CA THR A 1027 30.99 31.63 -6.00
C THR A 1027 32.36 32.05 -5.46
N PRO A 1028 32.98 31.23 -4.58
CA PRO A 1028 34.33 31.48 -4.11
C PRO A 1028 35.36 31.35 -5.23
N PRO A 1029 36.47 32.10 -5.17
CA PRO A 1029 37.52 31.98 -6.17
C PRO A 1029 38.27 30.65 -6.03
N ALA A 1030 38.63 30.05 -7.17
CA ALA A 1030 39.20 28.68 -7.21
C ALA A 1030 40.49 28.49 -6.38
N TYR A 1031 41.24 29.56 -6.07
CA TYR A 1031 42.46 29.46 -5.25
C TYR A 1031 42.19 29.33 -3.75
N GLU A 1032 40.99 29.65 -3.27
CA GLU A 1032 40.55 29.41 -1.89
C GLU A 1032 40.02 27.98 -1.69
N LEU A 1033 39.60 27.33 -2.79
CA LEU A 1033 39.06 25.97 -2.80
C LEU A 1033 40.20 24.95 -2.86
N LEU A 1034 40.93 24.84 -1.76
CA LEU A 1034 41.97 23.84 -1.53
C LEU A 1034 41.53 22.96 -0.36
N GLU A 1035 41.60 21.64 -0.56
CA GLU A 1035 41.27 20.63 0.46
C GLU A 1035 41.89 21.01 1.83
N PRO A 1036 41.09 21.08 2.91
CA PRO A 1036 39.74 20.51 3.03
C PRO A 1036 38.58 21.42 2.59
N LEU A 1037 38.81 22.68 2.24
CA LEU A 1037 37.73 23.61 1.87
C LEU A 1037 37.24 23.31 0.44
N SER A 1038 35.95 23.04 0.30
CA SER A 1038 35.29 22.70 -0.97
C SER A 1038 33.95 23.40 -1.13
N LEU A 1039 33.43 23.49 -2.36
CA LEU A 1039 32.08 24.01 -2.63
C LEU A 1039 31.01 23.29 -1.78
N GLN A 1040 31.11 21.97 -1.70
CA GLN A 1040 30.17 21.14 -0.96
C GLN A 1040 30.26 21.35 0.55
N LEU A 1041 31.47 21.55 1.08
CA LEU A 1041 31.67 21.82 2.50
C LEU A 1041 31.11 23.19 2.87
N ILE A 1042 31.36 24.22 2.06
CA ILE A 1042 30.79 25.56 2.23
C ILE A 1042 29.25 25.52 2.18
N ALA A 1043 28.69 24.70 1.30
CA ALA A 1043 27.26 24.48 1.21
C ALA A 1043 26.70 23.87 2.50
N ASN A 1044 27.27 22.75 2.97
CA ASN A 1044 26.77 22.03 4.14
C ASN A 1044 27.02 22.73 5.48
N GLN A 1045 28.14 23.44 5.63
CA GLN A 1045 28.50 24.08 6.90
C GLN A 1045 27.75 25.39 7.13
N GLU A 1046 27.53 26.21 6.10
CA GLU A 1046 26.95 27.53 6.33
C GLU A 1046 25.89 27.94 5.30
N THR A 1047 26.13 27.73 4.01
CA THR A 1047 25.23 28.28 2.99
C THR A 1047 23.82 27.65 3.09
N ASN A 1048 23.72 26.32 3.16
CA ASN A 1048 22.44 25.64 3.32
C ASN A 1048 21.81 25.91 4.71
N PRO A 1049 22.53 25.82 5.84
CA PRO A 1049 22.01 26.24 7.15
C PRO A 1049 21.43 27.66 7.20
N ALA A 1050 22.10 28.63 6.57
CA ALA A 1050 21.67 30.02 6.52
C ALA A 1050 20.29 30.20 5.86
N LEU A 1051 19.88 29.30 4.97
CA LEU A 1051 18.53 29.32 4.41
C LEU A 1051 17.46 29.27 5.52
N TYR A 1052 17.66 28.44 6.54
CA TYR A 1052 16.65 28.20 7.57
C TYR A 1052 16.55 29.35 8.57
N HIS A 1053 17.68 29.90 9.03
CA HIS A 1053 17.68 30.97 10.03
C HIS A 1053 17.73 32.41 9.48
N TYR A 1054 18.08 32.57 8.21
CA TYR A 1054 18.19 33.89 7.56
C TYR A 1054 17.24 34.00 6.36
N GLY A 1055 17.21 32.99 5.48
CA GLY A 1055 16.36 32.98 4.29
C GLY A 1055 14.86 32.96 4.60
N VAL A 1056 14.41 31.98 5.39
CA VAL A 1056 12.98 31.78 5.75
C VAL A 1056 12.39 33.02 6.43
N HIS A 1057 13.18 33.80 7.17
CA HIS A 1057 12.72 35.02 7.83
C HIS A 1057 12.10 36.03 6.85
N ASN A 1058 12.65 36.10 5.63
CA ASN A 1058 12.21 37.00 4.58
C ASN A 1058 11.16 36.39 3.63
N MET A 1059 10.79 35.12 3.86
CA MET A 1059 9.69 34.49 3.15
C MET A 1059 8.36 34.80 3.83
N THR A 1060 7.39 35.25 3.04
CA THR A 1060 6.03 35.53 3.49
C THR A 1060 5.03 34.90 2.51
N PRO A 1061 3.72 34.86 2.82
CA PRO A 1061 2.71 34.42 1.86
C PRO A 1061 2.71 35.21 0.54
N ASP A 1062 3.24 36.43 0.53
CA ASP A 1062 3.31 37.28 -0.66
C ASP A 1062 4.67 37.21 -1.38
N TYR A 1063 5.72 36.74 -0.71
CA TYR A 1063 7.09 36.73 -1.21
C TYR A 1063 7.75 35.39 -0.86
N PHE A 1064 7.76 34.47 -1.83
CA PHE A 1064 8.43 33.18 -1.71
C PHE A 1064 9.05 32.78 -3.06
N PRO A 1065 10.19 32.07 -3.09
CA PRO A 1065 10.81 31.64 -4.34
C PRO A 1065 10.04 30.49 -4.98
N THR A 1066 10.28 30.21 -6.25
CA THR A 1066 9.75 29.01 -6.91
C THR A 1066 10.76 27.85 -6.79
N VAL A 1067 12.03 28.13 -7.02
CA VAL A 1067 13.12 27.15 -6.90
C VAL A 1067 14.11 27.65 -5.86
N ILE A 1068 14.51 26.76 -4.95
CA ILE A 1068 15.66 26.98 -4.05
C ILE A 1068 16.82 26.17 -4.59
N LEU A 1069 17.64 26.80 -5.44
CA LEU A 1069 18.77 26.17 -6.11
C LEU A 1069 19.97 26.19 -5.16
N HIS A 1070 20.59 25.04 -4.88
CA HIS A 1070 21.71 24.95 -3.94
C HIS A 1070 22.66 23.77 -4.25
N ASP A 1071 23.81 23.78 -3.59
CA ASP A 1071 24.83 22.73 -3.66
C ASP A 1071 24.69 21.73 -2.50
N ALA A 1072 25.30 20.55 -2.65
CA ALA A 1072 25.33 19.46 -1.66
C ALA A 1072 23.94 19.03 -1.15
N VAL A 1073 23.00 18.80 -2.07
CA VAL A 1073 21.61 18.50 -1.72
C VAL A 1073 21.48 17.23 -0.86
N GLY A 1074 20.65 17.30 0.18
CA GLY A 1074 20.20 16.12 0.94
C GLY A 1074 21.24 15.45 1.84
N LEU A 1075 22.30 16.16 2.25
CA LEU A 1075 23.36 15.61 3.11
C LEU A 1075 23.61 16.46 4.38
N PHE A 1076 24.02 15.80 5.47
CA PHE A 1076 24.51 16.46 6.69
C PHE A 1076 26.03 16.61 6.64
N HIS A 1077 26.72 15.51 6.35
CA HIS A 1077 28.12 15.48 5.98
C HIS A 1077 28.24 15.05 4.51
N VAL A 1078 29.21 15.61 3.79
CA VAL A 1078 29.42 15.27 2.36
C VAL A 1078 29.72 13.80 2.12
N SER A 1079 30.12 13.07 3.17
CA SER A 1079 30.39 11.62 3.20
C SER A 1079 29.17 10.74 3.47
N ASP A 1080 28.01 11.31 3.83
CA ASP A 1080 26.83 10.58 4.29
C ASP A 1080 25.99 9.98 3.15
N LEU A 1081 26.63 9.20 2.28
CA LEU A 1081 26.02 8.75 1.03
C LEU A 1081 25.05 7.56 1.20
N SER A 1082 24.86 7.07 2.42
CA SER A 1082 23.85 6.04 2.70
C SER A 1082 22.49 6.66 2.96
N PHE A 1083 21.44 6.06 2.40
CA PHE A 1083 20.05 6.53 2.54
C PHE A 1083 19.63 6.84 3.99
N ALA A 1084 20.06 6.02 4.97
CA ALA A 1084 19.75 6.23 6.40
C ALA A 1084 20.27 7.57 6.96
N ASN A 1085 21.29 8.15 6.33
CA ASN A 1085 21.93 9.39 6.77
C ASN A 1085 21.48 10.61 5.96
N TYR A 1086 20.58 10.45 4.98
CA TYR A 1086 20.12 11.58 4.17
C TYR A 1086 19.47 12.66 5.04
N ASN A 1087 19.68 13.91 4.64
CA ASN A 1087 19.17 15.10 5.30
C ASN A 1087 17.78 15.47 4.77
N PRO A 1088 16.73 15.37 5.60
CA PRO A 1088 15.35 15.62 5.18
C PRO A 1088 14.93 17.09 5.25
N MET A 1089 15.80 17.99 5.71
CA MET A 1089 15.41 19.36 6.04
C MET A 1089 14.88 20.14 4.86
N MET A 1090 15.56 20.08 3.71
CA MET A 1090 15.14 20.79 2.50
C MET A 1090 13.80 20.27 1.98
N GLN A 1091 13.61 18.94 1.94
CA GLN A 1091 12.33 18.33 1.54
C GLN A 1091 11.20 18.77 2.47
N THR A 1092 11.44 18.74 3.78
CA THR A 1092 10.44 19.16 4.78
C THR A 1092 10.13 20.64 4.67
N LEU A 1093 11.15 21.48 4.41
CA LEU A 1093 10.98 22.92 4.20
C LEU A 1093 10.07 23.19 3.01
N VAL A 1094 10.29 22.58 1.84
CA VAL A 1094 9.44 22.83 0.67
C VAL A 1094 8.03 22.26 0.83
N ILE A 1095 7.86 21.14 1.53
CA ILE A 1095 6.54 20.63 1.91
C ILE A 1095 5.83 21.66 2.77
N GLY A 1096 6.50 22.16 3.82
CA GLY A 1096 5.94 23.19 4.70
C GLY A 1096 5.67 24.51 3.99
N LEU A 1097 6.54 24.98 3.09
CA LEU A 1097 6.28 26.20 2.32
C LEU A 1097 5.05 26.01 1.44
N ASN A 1098 4.89 24.89 0.74
CA ASN A 1098 3.71 24.65 -0.08
C ASN A 1098 2.42 24.45 0.74
N LEU A 1099 2.50 23.75 1.88
CA LEU A 1099 1.35 23.40 2.72
C LEU A 1099 0.88 24.57 3.60
N TYR A 1100 1.83 25.32 4.18
CA TYR A 1100 1.58 26.41 5.13
C TYR A 1100 1.78 27.79 4.50
N MET A 1101 2.91 28.06 3.86
CA MET A 1101 3.23 29.45 3.44
C MET A 1101 2.36 29.88 2.25
N VAL A 1102 2.36 29.08 1.19
CA VAL A 1102 1.72 29.40 -0.10
C VAL A 1102 0.19 29.36 0.00
N THR A 1103 -0.38 28.43 0.78
CA THR A 1103 -1.85 28.30 0.96
C THR A 1103 -2.50 29.51 1.60
N GLN A 1104 -1.73 30.37 2.27
CA GLN A 1104 -2.24 31.58 2.91
C GLN A 1104 -2.44 32.75 1.94
N ASN A 1105 -1.95 32.62 0.70
CA ASN A 1105 -2.15 33.62 -0.34
C ASN A 1105 -3.31 33.20 -1.26
N CYS A 1106 -4.46 33.84 -1.08
CA CYS A 1106 -5.68 33.54 -1.86
C CYS A 1106 -5.63 33.95 -3.34
N ILE A 1107 -4.60 34.69 -3.79
CA ILE A 1107 -4.38 34.95 -5.22
C ILE A 1107 -3.75 33.73 -5.91
N VAL A 1108 -2.93 33.01 -5.16
CA VAL A 1108 -2.16 31.85 -5.62
C VAL A 1108 -2.89 30.53 -5.35
N SER A 1109 -3.52 30.42 -4.19
CA SER A 1109 -4.23 29.23 -3.75
C SER A 1109 -5.73 29.48 -3.73
N SER A 1110 -6.48 28.70 -4.51
CA SER A 1110 -7.94 28.76 -4.54
C SER A 1110 -8.58 27.99 -3.39
N ILE A 1111 -7.84 27.08 -2.75
CA ILE A 1111 -8.37 26.20 -1.71
C ILE A 1111 -8.38 26.89 -0.34
N LYS A 1112 -9.29 26.48 0.54
CA LYS A 1112 -9.24 26.86 1.94
C LYS A 1112 -7.92 26.43 2.57
N ASN A 1113 -7.33 27.25 3.45
CA ASN A 1113 -6.08 26.94 4.13
C ASN A 1113 -6.20 25.58 4.87
N PRO A 1114 -5.46 24.53 4.46
CA PRO A 1114 -5.59 23.19 5.02
C PRO A 1114 -5.25 23.12 6.52
N LEU A 1115 -4.50 24.11 7.03
CA LEU A 1115 -4.03 24.15 8.42
C LEU A 1115 -4.87 25.08 9.31
N ALA A 1116 -5.97 25.63 8.81
CA ALA A 1116 -6.87 26.47 9.57
C ALA A 1116 -7.84 25.62 10.42
N ALA A 1117 -7.45 25.28 11.65
CA ALA A 1117 -8.32 24.53 12.57
C ALA A 1117 -9.49 25.37 13.11
N ALA A 1118 -10.71 24.90 12.84
CA ALA A 1118 -11.97 25.38 13.40
C ALA A 1118 -12.18 24.80 14.81
N LYS A 1119 -11.64 25.49 15.83
CA LYS A 1119 -11.97 25.24 17.25
C LYS A 1119 -13.37 25.74 17.64
N ALA A 1120 -14.38 25.53 16.79
CA ALA A 1120 -15.77 25.94 16.99
C ALA A 1120 -16.79 24.80 16.87
N LYS A 1121 -16.39 23.53 16.90
CA LYS A 1121 -17.32 22.37 16.97
C LYS A 1121 -17.32 21.62 18.30
N ALA A 1122 -16.66 22.14 19.33
CA ALA A 1122 -16.69 21.55 20.68
C ALA A 1122 -17.94 21.91 21.50
N LYS A 1123 -19.02 22.47 20.92
CA LYS A 1123 -20.23 22.78 21.70
C LYS A 1123 -21.60 22.58 21.06
N THR A 1124 -21.69 22.04 19.85
CA THR A 1124 -23.01 21.74 19.25
C THR A 1124 -22.95 20.51 18.36
N LEU A 1125 -23.46 19.40 18.93
CA LEU A 1125 -23.91 18.15 18.30
C LEU A 1125 -22.84 17.32 17.56
N GLY A 1126 -22.67 16.09 18.04
CA GLY A 1126 -21.68 15.12 17.58
C GLY A 1126 -21.81 14.79 16.10
N GLY A 1127 -20.72 15.06 15.37
CA GLY A 1127 -20.51 14.68 13.98
C GLY A 1127 -19.02 14.52 13.76
N SER A 1128 -18.66 13.41 13.11
CA SER A 1128 -17.29 13.04 12.71
C SER A 1128 -16.59 14.20 12.00
N SER A 1129 -15.39 14.57 12.46
CA SER A 1129 -14.52 15.49 11.74
C SER A 1129 -13.85 14.74 10.59
N THR A 1130 -14.39 14.91 9.38
CA THR A 1130 -13.73 14.56 8.12
C THR A 1130 -12.57 15.51 7.89
N THR A 1131 -11.37 15.15 8.36
CA THR A 1131 -10.15 15.90 8.07
C THR A 1131 -9.39 15.21 6.93
N PRO A 1132 -8.82 15.96 5.95
CA PRO A 1132 -8.09 15.37 4.83
C PRO A 1132 -6.88 14.59 5.35
N SER A 1133 -6.73 13.32 4.96
CA SER A 1133 -5.52 12.54 5.28
C SER A 1133 -4.31 13.16 4.57
N SER A 1134 -3.29 13.56 5.32
CA SER A 1134 -2.13 14.32 4.81
C SER A 1134 -1.24 13.60 3.80
N GLY A 1135 -1.38 12.28 3.60
CA GLY A 1135 -0.53 11.52 2.69
C GLY A 1135 0.96 11.44 3.10
N PHE A 1136 1.29 11.89 4.32
CA PHE A 1136 2.64 11.89 4.89
C PHE A 1136 2.67 11.02 6.16
N HIS A 1137 3.65 10.13 6.26
CA HIS A 1137 3.81 9.21 7.40
C HIS A 1137 4.51 9.89 8.57
N THR A 1138 4.03 9.62 9.79
CA THR A 1138 4.63 10.12 11.02
C THR A 1138 5.54 9.05 11.62
N PHE A 1139 6.85 9.30 11.65
CA PHE A 1139 7.82 8.45 12.37
C PHE A 1139 7.58 8.55 13.87
N SER A 1140 7.58 7.41 14.59
CA SER A 1140 7.38 7.36 16.05
C SER A 1140 8.52 6.66 16.82
N GLY A 1141 9.55 6.23 16.09
CA GLY A 1141 10.72 5.53 16.58
C GLY A 1141 11.88 6.44 17.00
N VAL A 1142 13.10 5.89 16.96
CA VAL A 1142 14.36 6.54 17.38
C VAL A 1142 15.41 6.38 16.28
N ILE A 1143 16.04 7.48 15.86
CA ILE A 1143 17.17 7.49 14.91
C ILE A 1143 18.40 8.01 15.64
N PHE A 1144 19.44 7.18 15.74
CA PHE A 1144 20.72 7.57 16.35
C PHE A 1144 21.65 8.23 15.33
N ALA A 1145 22.62 9.02 15.81
CA ALA A 1145 23.57 9.72 14.95
C ALA A 1145 24.41 8.78 14.05
N ASN A 1146 24.58 7.51 14.45
CA ASN A 1146 25.31 6.51 13.67
C ASN A 1146 24.46 5.83 12.56
N GLY A 1147 23.23 6.29 12.33
CA GLY A 1147 22.29 5.74 11.34
C GLY A 1147 21.49 4.53 11.82
N THR A 1148 21.63 4.12 13.08
CA THR A 1148 20.78 3.05 13.66
C THR A 1148 19.36 3.56 13.83
N ILE A 1149 18.39 2.79 13.34
CA ILE A 1149 16.96 3.08 13.45
C ILE A 1149 16.30 2.04 14.34
N LEU A 1150 15.47 2.50 15.28
CA LEU A 1150 14.52 1.68 16.01
C LEU A 1150 13.13 2.15 15.61
N ASP A 1151 12.33 1.30 14.95
CA ASP A 1151 11.00 1.69 14.44
C ASP A 1151 10.01 2.05 15.57
N GLU A 1152 10.23 1.48 16.75
CA GLU A 1152 9.53 1.83 17.99
C GLU A 1152 10.55 2.16 19.10
N ALA A 1153 10.29 3.20 19.88
CA ALA A 1153 11.13 3.44 21.05
C ALA A 1153 10.87 2.34 22.11
N PRO A 1154 11.92 1.73 22.69
CA PRO A 1154 11.78 0.67 23.69
C PRO A 1154 10.89 1.07 24.89
N PRO A 1155 10.23 0.11 25.57
CA PRO A 1155 9.53 0.38 26.82
C PRO A 1155 10.50 0.93 27.88
N GLY A 1156 10.20 2.12 28.43
CA GLY A 1156 11.10 2.81 29.35
C GLY A 1156 12.24 3.58 28.67
N PHE A 1157 12.29 3.61 27.34
CA PHE A 1157 13.15 4.53 26.61
C PHE A 1157 12.76 5.95 26.98
N CYS A 1158 13.72 6.64 27.56
CA CYS A 1158 13.43 7.83 28.30
C CYS A 1158 13.34 9.04 27.36
N ARG A 1159 12.15 9.26 26.81
CA ARG A 1159 11.81 10.40 25.93
C ARG A 1159 11.72 11.76 26.66
N THR A 1160 12.04 11.80 27.96
CA THR A 1160 11.94 13.01 28.80
C THR A 1160 12.97 13.01 29.94
N CYS A 1161 14.09 12.31 29.79
CA CYS A 1161 15.06 12.14 30.88
C CYS A 1161 15.65 13.47 31.34
N THR A 1162 15.67 13.67 32.66
CA THR A 1162 16.53 14.67 33.29
C THR A 1162 17.88 14.03 33.63
N TYR A 1163 18.92 14.84 33.87
CA TYR A 1163 20.29 14.44 34.19
C TYR A 1163 20.42 13.28 35.21
N ASN A 1164 19.44 13.08 36.11
CA ASN A 1164 19.48 11.99 37.10
C ASN A 1164 19.13 10.60 36.55
N ASP A 1165 18.55 10.50 35.36
CA ASP A 1165 18.05 9.25 34.77
C ASP A 1165 19.01 8.65 33.70
N THR A 1166 20.04 9.39 33.27
CA THR A 1166 20.94 9.01 32.17
C THR A 1166 22.04 8.00 32.54
N MET A 1167 22.20 7.63 33.82
CA MET A 1167 23.10 6.53 34.22
C MET A 1167 22.67 5.14 33.72
N ALA A 1168 21.47 5.02 33.12
CA ALA A 1168 20.91 3.73 32.69
C ALA A 1168 20.87 3.49 31.17
N VAL A 1169 21.21 4.48 30.32
CA VAL A 1169 21.25 4.27 28.85
C VAL A 1169 22.63 3.74 28.46
N HIS A 1170 22.91 2.48 28.79
CA HIS A 1170 24.09 1.79 28.28
C HIS A 1170 23.92 1.50 26.78
N HIS A 1171 24.70 2.18 25.95
CA HIS A 1171 24.88 1.85 24.53
C HIS A 1171 25.43 0.41 24.37
N PRO A 1172 24.99 -0.36 23.37
CA PRO A 1172 25.57 -1.67 23.09
C PRO A 1172 27.05 -1.50 22.69
N ALA A 1173 27.93 -2.21 23.40
CA ALA A 1173 29.37 -2.17 23.14
C ALA A 1173 29.70 -2.69 21.74
N ASN A 1174 30.53 -1.93 21.02
CA ASN A 1174 31.11 -2.31 19.74
C ASN A 1174 31.79 -3.70 19.83
N GLY A 1175 31.30 -4.64 19.02
CA GLY A 1175 32.01 -5.84 18.58
C GLY A 1175 32.29 -6.91 19.64
N THR A 1176 31.46 -7.95 19.68
CA THR A 1176 31.90 -9.36 19.55
C THR A 1176 30.70 -10.31 19.57
N LEU A 1177 30.67 -11.22 18.59
CA LEU A 1177 29.81 -12.40 18.57
C LEU A 1177 29.94 -13.21 19.86
N ALA A 1178 28.94 -13.16 20.74
CA ALA A 1178 28.77 -14.18 21.78
C ALA A 1178 27.29 -14.37 22.14
N ARG A 1179 26.74 -15.50 21.66
CA ARG A 1179 25.48 -16.09 22.16
C ARG A 1179 25.49 -16.14 23.68
N ARG A 1180 24.54 -15.48 24.36
CA ARG A 1180 24.13 -15.88 25.71
C ARG A 1180 22.61 -15.85 25.88
N ARG A 1181 22.13 -17.00 26.37
CA ARG A 1181 20.77 -17.33 26.79
C ARG A 1181 20.25 -16.33 27.84
N TRP A 1182 19.03 -15.86 27.65
CA TRP A 1182 18.23 -15.28 28.73
C TRP A 1182 17.53 -16.39 29.51
N THR A 1183 17.98 -16.61 30.74
CA THR A 1183 17.23 -17.36 31.77
C THR A 1183 16.25 -16.42 32.47
N ARG A 1184 15.01 -16.90 32.63
CA ARG A 1184 13.97 -16.35 33.52
C ARG A 1184 14.51 -16.08 34.93
N VAL A 1185 13.96 -15.06 35.61
CA VAL A 1185 13.18 -15.17 36.88
C VAL A 1185 12.94 -13.78 37.52
N ALA A 1186 11.68 -13.55 37.93
CA ALA A 1186 11.12 -12.66 38.98
C ALA A 1186 11.41 -11.14 38.88
N LEU A 1187 10.43 -10.23 38.99
CA LEU A 1187 9.20 -10.16 39.78
C LEU A 1187 8.10 -9.43 38.99
#